data_AF-A0A9D1V549-F1
#
_entry.id   AF-A0A9D1V549-F1
#
_cell.length_a   1.000
_cell.length_b   1.000
_cell.length_c   1.000
_cell.angle_alpha   90.00
_cell.angle_beta   90.00
_cell.angle_gamma   90.00
#
_symmetry.space_group_name_H-M   'P 1'
#
loop_
_entity.id
_entity.type
_entity.pdbx_description
1 polymer ?
#
loop_
_entity_poly.entity_id
_entity_poly.type
_entity_poly.pdbx_seq_one_letter_code
_entity_poly.pdbx_strand_id
1 'polypeptide(L)'
;SALAANLGVNADSTRYNFYTQVTVVNRLCEALKTFPDDINLIILFVHTAGYYLKFDFSSIKSGRGNTISFYRLTLRADDAVLAYRKELWEKLREIYARGYARTEIENILFTYPQTYAKEADANIIKCDLQLILQFFSLLNRENLYHCIIAQNIKKTINLVNCDDVGVLASFLENNKFQIYWALQQNDEEMFASGYEKGIQLHKARVKQLVQHYNGRDVDFMWGICQECSELFGTQDHGIYNAIGYAFDIFRENKILYMHAVESYIKHNTPFNWSPYAIIGRLFDFASPESIKCIIEKYTFLQQNTWLWCFYSQMPEHLLSSRWATELLDYLEHPDNTLTSSPFRKIEELEKYNVVDPLFIFNAICTVLNHFDEAPFVSKLYFGSLLNPTSRASSDLLIERFGANLGILEELYLKVTITSSHEDYDGMLLFSITNADSSFLVTYLNEASKYSTMQWRSIDVFGDRLSYLWKTDDYAIYANTVFEFLCSASNDKVACWECRVAFTESFKSEQMQSELLEKQNGWIAYSIDRYHTDKVRISILFSLIRELPVKRRKWAIEYFLSLNDDPEIFEVLSLEPSSFDGTGSLIPAIQERIDFLSSLLPSVSGLKYLRQKNYIEKKIEEIRRELYEQEIRELLEAWNN
;
A
#
# COMPACT_ATOMS: atom_id res chain seq x y z
N SER A 1 25.35 -7.14 -2.49
CA SER A 1 26.40 -7.65 -1.58
C SER A 1 27.77 -7.36 -2.17
N ALA A 2 28.83 -7.27 -1.36
CA ALA A 2 30.21 -7.09 -1.84
C ALA A 2 30.67 -8.21 -2.80
N LEU A 3 30.16 -9.44 -2.59
CA LEU A 3 30.33 -10.58 -3.49
C LEU A 3 29.82 -10.26 -4.91
N ALA A 4 28.59 -9.77 -5.05
CA ALA A 4 28.01 -9.43 -6.36
C ALA A 4 28.72 -8.24 -7.03
N ALA A 5 29.25 -7.30 -6.24
CA ALA A 5 29.93 -6.12 -6.76
C ALA A 5 31.34 -6.43 -7.31
N ASN A 6 32.11 -7.30 -6.64
CA ASN A 6 33.54 -7.50 -6.94
C ASN A 6 33.88 -8.88 -7.51
N LEU A 7 33.09 -9.91 -7.19
CA LEU A 7 33.33 -11.31 -7.57
C LEU A 7 32.09 -11.93 -8.24
N GLY A 8 31.13 -11.10 -8.65
CA GLY A 8 29.89 -11.53 -9.29
C GLY A 8 30.11 -12.01 -10.73
N VAL A 9 29.12 -12.72 -11.27
CA VAL A 9 29.07 -13.02 -12.70
C VAL A 9 28.72 -11.73 -13.45
N ASN A 10 29.53 -11.35 -14.43
CA ASN A 10 29.38 -10.10 -15.17
C ASN A 10 29.75 -10.27 -16.66
N ALA A 11 29.64 -9.21 -17.45
CA ALA A 11 29.91 -9.25 -18.89
C ALA A 11 31.33 -9.76 -19.26
N ASP A 12 32.31 -9.60 -18.37
CA ASP A 12 33.68 -10.05 -18.60
C ASP A 12 33.88 -11.52 -18.16
N SER A 13 32.97 -12.10 -17.37
CA SER A 13 33.03 -13.51 -16.96
C SER A 13 33.10 -14.46 -18.16
N THR A 14 32.28 -14.26 -19.19
CA THR A 14 32.33 -15.08 -20.41
C THR A 14 33.66 -14.93 -21.16
N ARG A 15 34.25 -13.73 -21.18
CA ARG A 15 35.52 -13.46 -21.86
C ARG A 15 36.70 -14.17 -21.20
N TYR A 16 36.64 -14.31 -19.88
CA TYR A 16 37.67 -14.98 -19.08
C TYR A 16 37.29 -16.41 -18.69
N ASN A 17 36.38 -17.04 -19.44
CA ASN A 17 35.95 -18.42 -19.21
C ASN A 17 35.57 -18.72 -17.74
N PHE A 18 34.87 -17.77 -17.11
CA PHE A 18 34.45 -17.83 -15.71
C PHE A 18 35.59 -18.08 -14.70
N TYR A 19 36.83 -17.69 -15.02
CA TYR A 19 38.02 -17.89 -14.19
C TYR A 19 37.83 -17.43 -12.74
N THR A 20 37.21 -16.27 -12.54
CA THR A 20 36.93 -15.73 -11.19
C THR A 20 36.03 -16.66 -10.39
N GLN A 21 34.92 -17.13 -10.99
CA GLN A 21 33.97 -18.03 -10.33
C GLN A 21 34.65 -19.36 -9.98
N VAL A 22 35.36 -19.97 -10.93
CA VAL A 22 36.14 -21.20 -10.70
C VAL A 22 37.14 -21.00 -9.56
N THR A 23 37.91 -19.91 -9.57
CA THR A 23 38.90 -19.61 -8.54
C THR A 23 38.26 -19.43 -7.16
N VAL A 24 37.15 -18.70 -7.07
CA VAL A 24 36.44 -18.48 -5.80
C VAL A 24 35.92 -19.80 -5.24
N VAL A 25 35.28 -20.63 -6.07
CA VAL A 25 34.76 -21.94 -5.65
C VAL A 25 35.90 -22.83 -5.16
N ASN A 26 36.99 -22.95 -5.92
CA ASN A 26 38.15 -23.76 -5.53
C ASN A 26 38.75 -23.30 -4.20
N ARG A 27 38.95 -22.00 -4.01
CA ARG A 27 39.53 -21.43 -2.78
C ARG A 27 38.64 -21.66 -1.57
N LEU A 28 37.33 -21.50 -1.70
CA LEU A 28 36.40 -21.78 -0.60
C LEU A 28 36.36 -23.28 -0.29
N CYS A 29 36.39 -24.15 -1.31
CA CYS A 29 36.48 -25.59 -1.14
C CYS A 29 37.78 -26.02 -0.43
N GLU A 30 38.94 -25.44 -0.79
CA GLU A 30 40.23 -25.65 -0.12
C GLU A 30 40.19 -25.19 1.35
N ALA A 31 39.63 -24.01 1.59
CA ALA A 31 39.48 -23.49 2.94
C ALA A 31 38.59 -24.41 3.78
N LEU A 32 37.46 -24.90 3.25
CA LEU A 32 36.57 -25.83 3.95
C LEU A 32 37.20 -27.21 4.16
N LYS A 33 38.11 -27.67 3.29
CA LYS A 33 38.90 -28.88 3.55
C LYS A 33 39.85 -28.69 4.74
N THR A 34 40.37 -27.48 4.90
CA THR A 34 41.33 -27.14 5.97
C THR A 34 40.62 -26.86 7.30
N PHE A 35 39.47 -26.20 7.25
CA PHE A 35 38.65 -25.81 8.39
C PHE A 35 37.20 -26.29 8.20
N PRO A 36 36.97 -27.61 8.29
CA PRO A 36 35.68 -28.20 7.92
C PRO A 36 34.52 -27.80 8.83
N ASP A 37 34.79 -27.41 10.08
CA ASP A 37 33.78 -27.04 11.08
C ASP A 37 33.66 -25.51 11.28
N ASP A 38 34.33 -24.69 10.47
CA ASP A 38 34.23 -23.22 10.58
C ASP A 38 32.87 -22.74 10.05
N ILE A 39 32.01 -22.33 10.99
CA ILE A 39 30.63 -21.90 10.71
C ILE A 39 30.59 -20.69 9.77
N ASN A 40 31.49 -19.71 9.93
CA ASN A 40 31.50 -18.51 9.11
C ASN A 40 31.86 -18.86 7.66
N LEU A 41 32.81 -19.77 7.50
CA LEU A 41 33.24 -20.24 6.19
C LEU A 41 32.14 -21.08 5.50
N ILE A 42 31.43 -21.92 6.26
CA ILE A 42 30.28 -22.69 5.77
C ILE A 42 29.18 -21.74 5.28
N ILE A 43 28.79 -20.76 6.10
CA ILE A 43 27.76 -19.77 5.75
C ILE A 43 28.18 -18.98 4.50
N LEU A 44 29.43 -18.51 4.45
CA LEU A 44 29.98 -17.82 3.29
C LEU A 44 29.90 -18.67 2.02
N PHE A 45 30.25 -19.96 2.12
CA PHE A 45 30.16 -20.89 1.00
C PHE A 45 28.72 -21.06 0.54
N VAL A 46 27.78 -21.32 1.44
CA VAL A 46 26.37 -21.57 1.09
C VAL A 46 25.74 -20.34 0.42
N HIS A 47 25.99 -19.13 0.93
CA HIS A 47 25.53 -17.90 0.28
C HIS A 47 26.18 -17.68 -1.09
N THR A 48 27.47 -18.00 -1.23
CA THR A 48 28.19 -17.90 -2.52
C THR A 48 27.62 -18.89 -3.51
N ALA A 49 27.35 -20.13 -3.09
CA ALA A 49 26.74 -21.16 -3.90
C ALA A 49 25.34 -20.74 -4.37
N GLY A 50 24.48 -20.27 -3.45
CA GLY A 50 23.15 -19.77 -3.79
C GLY A 50 23.17 -18.63 -4.82
N TYR A 51 24.22 -17.80 -4.83
CA TYR A 51 24.39 -16.76 -5.84
C TYR A 51 24.92 -17.31 -7.18
N TYR A 52 25.96 -18.15 -7.19
CA TYR A 52 26.55 -18.69 -8.42
C TYR A 52 25.72 -19.80 -9.09
N LEU A 53 24.73 -20.36 -8.38
CA LEU A 53 23.78 -21.32 -8.93
C LEU A 53 22.63 -20.67 -9.71
N LYS A 54 22.53 -19.34 -9.71
CA LYS A 54 21.59 -18.59 -10.56
C LYS A 54 21.90 -18.77 -12.04
N PHE A 55 20.89 -18.52 -12.88
CA PHE A 55 20.99 -18.57 -14.33
C PHE A 55 21.06 -17.18 -14.97
N ASP A 56 20.50 -16.18 -14.30
CA ASP A 56 20.43 -14.80 -14.78
C ASP A 56 21.09 -13.83 -13.81
N PHE A 57 21.89 -12.92 -14.36
CA PHE A 57 22.62 -11.90 -13.63
C PHE A 57 22.39 -10.53 -14.27
N SER A 58 21.86 -9.58 -13.49
CA SER A 58 21.70 -8.19 -13.90
C SER A 58 22.72 -7.31 -13.18
N SER A 59 23.32 -6.36 -13.91
CA SER A 59 24.28 -5.43 -13.34
C SER A 59 24.15 -4.05 -13.97
N ILE A 60 24.44 -3.03 -13.17
CA ILE A 60 24.42 -1.62 -13.54
C ILE A 60 25.87 -1.18 -13.64
N LYS A 61 26.28 -0.67 -14.81
CA LYS A 61 27.59 -0.03 -15.00
C LYS A 61 27.36 1.47 -15.21
N SER A 62 27.98 2.29 -14.37
CA SER A 62 28.08 3.72 -14.61
C SER A 62 29.15 3.98 -15.68
N GLY A 63 28.75 4.62 -16.77
CA GLY A 63 29.63 5.08 -17.84
C GLY A 63 30.08 6.53 -17.64
N ARG A 64 30.96 7.03 -18.52
CA ARG A 64 31.33 8.46 -18.52
C ARG A 64 30.18 9.30 -19.09
N GLY A 65 29.95 10.51 -18.56
CA GLY A 65 28.89 11.41 -19.01
C GLY A 65 27.50 11.12 -18.43
N ASN A 66 27.41 10.66 -17.16
CA ASN A 66 26.15 10.31 -16.47
C ASN A 66 25.29 9.24 -17.17
N THR A 67 25.86 8.45 -18.08
CA THR A 67 25.14 7.33 -18.70
C THR A 67 25.15 6.10 -17.79
N ILE A 68 23.98 5.53 -17.53
CA ILE A 68 23.81 4.28 -16.80
C ILE A 68 23.50 3.17 -17.81
N SER A 69 24.36 2.14 -17.87
CA SER A 69 24.15 0.97 -18.72
C SER A 69 23.61 -0.20 -17.90
N PHE A 70 22.44 -0.70 -18.30
CA PHE A 70 21.81 -1.89 -17.74
C PHE A 70 22.06 -3.07 -18.68
N TYR A 71 22.55 -4.19 -18.15
CA TYR A 71 22.65 -5.41 -18.92
C TYR A 71 22.19 -6.62 -18.10
N ARG A 72 21.64 -7.61 -18.81
CA ARG A 72 21.26 -8.92 -18.29
C ARG A 72 22.11 -9.97 -18.99
N LEU A 73 22.76 -10.82 -18.20
CA LEU A 73 23.54 -11.95 -18.66
C LEU A 73 22.83 -13.25 -18.27
N THR A 74 22.53 -14.07 -19.26
CA THR A 74 22.00 -15.43 -19.05
C THR A 74 23.12 -16.43 -19.26
N LEU A 75 23.31 -17.35 -18.30
CA LEU A 75 24.32 -18.39 -18.39
C LEU A 75 23.98 -19.41 -19.49
N ARG A 76 25.03 -19.85 -20.19
CA ARG A 76 25.00 -20.92 -21.18
C ARG A 76 25.85 -22.08 -20.70
N ALA A 77 25.52 -23.28 -21.14
CA ALA A 77 26.31 -24.46 -20.85
C ALA A 77 27.70 -24.31 -21.47
N ASP A 78 28.69 -24.16 -20.60
CA ASP A 78 30.11 -24.05 -20.90
C ASP A 78 30.86 -24.96 -19.92
N ASP A 79 31.99 -25.53 -20.33
CA ASP A 79 32.75 -26.48 -19.51
C ASP A 79 33.14 -25.90 -18.15
N ALA A 80 33.54 -24.62 -18.10
CA ALA A 80 33.87 -23.95 -16.85
C ALA A 80 32.64 -23.79 -15.96
N VAL A 81 31.49 -23.45 -16.55
CA VAL A 81 30.20 -23.31 -15.84
C VAL A 81 29.76 -24.63 -15.24
N LEU A 82 29.80 -25.71 -16.02
CA LEU A 82 29.44 -27.05 -15.56
C LEU A 82 30.40 -27.53 -14.47
N ALA A 83 31.70 -27.25 -14.62
CA ALA A 83 32.72 -27.64 -13.65
C ALA A 83 32.51 -26.99 -12.27
N TYR A 84 32.43 -25.66 -12.20
CA TYR A 84 32.30 -25.00 -10.88
C TYR A 84 30.96 -25.33 -10.22
N ARG A 85 29.87 -25.46 -10.99
CA ARG A 85 28.54 -25.81 -10.44
C ARG A 85 28.51 -27.21 -9.87
N LYS A 86 29.19 -28.16 -10.52
CA LYS A 86 29.37 -29.51 -9.99
C LYS A 86 30.03 -29.48 -8.61
N GLU A 87 31.14 -28.74 -8.46
CA GLU A 87 31.82 -28.60 -7.17
C GLU A 87 30.93 -27.96 -6.12
N LEU A 88 30.16 -26.93 -6.49
CA LEU A 88 29.20 -26.30 -5.60
C LEU A 88 28.18 -27.31 -5.05
N TRP A 89 27.52 -28.08 -5.92
CA TRP A 89 26.51 -29.06 -5.49
C TRP A 89 27.10 -30.18 -4.64
N GLU A 90 28.25 -30.74 -5.03
CA GLU A 90 28.92 -31.80 -4.27
C GLU A 90 29.29 -31.32 -2.87
N LYS A 91 29.83 -30.10 -2.75
CA LYS A 91 30.21 -29.52 -1.46
C LYS A 91 29.00 -29.12 -0.62
N LEU A 92 27.94 -28.56 -1.22
CA LEU A 92 26.68 -28.29 -0.52
C LEU A 92 26.10 -29.58 0.09
N ARG A 93 26.14 -30.69 -0.65
CA ARG A 93 25.65 -31.98 -0.14
C ARG A 93 26.48 -32.49 1.03
N GLU A 94 27.81 -32.37 0.96
CA GLU A 94 28.71 -32.75 2.06
C GLU A 94 28.40 -31.94 3.33
N ILE A 95 28.21 -30.62 3.18
CA ILE A 95 27.83 -29.71 4.29
C ILE A 95 26.47 -30.15 4.87
N TYR A 96 25.49 -30.42 4.01
CA TYR A 96 24.15 -30.85 4.42
C TYR A 96 24.18 -32.20 5.18
N ALA A 97 24.93 -33.18 4.67
CA ALA A 97 25.09 -34.50 5.28
C ALA A 97 25.69 -34.44 6.70
N ARG A 98 26.54 -33.43 6.95
CA ARG A 98 27.14 -33.15 8.27
C ARG A 98 26.21 -32.37 9.20
N GLY A 99 25.03 -31.96 8.73
CA GLY A 99 24.01 -31.27 9.53
C GLY A 99 24.14 -29.75 9.58
N TYR A 100 25.02 -29.16 8.76
CA TYR A 100 25.21 -27.71 8.72
C TYR A 100 24.33 -27.03 7.67
N ALA A 101 23.94 -25.77 7.94
CA ALA A 101 23.23 -24.87 7.01
C ALA A 101 22.01 -25.52 6.31
N ARG A 102 21.26 -26.36 7.05
CA ARG A 102 20.17 -27.15 6.47
C ARG A 102 19.11 -26.28 5.81
N THR A 103 18.61 -25.27 6.53
CA THR A 103 17.56 -24.37 6.06
C THR A 103 17.98 -23.61 4.80
N GLU A 104 19.21 -23.10 4.77
CA GLU A 104 19.73 -22.34 3.63
C GLU A 104 19.89 -23.23 2.39
N ILE A 105 20.39 -24.46 2.57
CA ILE A 105 20.57 -25.42 1.48
C ILE A 105 19.21 -25.92 0.98
N GLU A 106 18.27 -26.22 1.86
CA GLU A 106 16.91 -26.61 1.50
C GLU A 106 16.20 -25.49 0.72
N ASN A 107 16.42 -24.21 1.07
CA ASN A 107 15.91 -23.08 0.29
C ASN A 107 16.55 -22.99 -1.11
N ILE A 108 17.84 -23.30 -1.24
CA ILE A 108 18.49 -23.40 -2.57
C ILE A 108 17.84 -24.50 -3.42
N LEU A 109 17.51 -25.65 -2.82
CA LEU A 109 16.81 -26.75 -3.50
C LEU A 109 15.37 -26.37 -3.87
N PHE A 110 14.63 -25.76 -2.93
CA PHE A 110 13.24 -25.33 -3.11
C PHE A 110 13.08 -24.32 -4.26
N THR A 111 14.02 -23.39 -4.39
CA THR A 111 14.00 -22.32 -5.40
C THR A 111 14.62 -22.70 -6.74
N TYR A 112 15.05 -23.96 -6.93
CA TYR A 112 15.70 -24.41 -8.15
C TYR A 112 14.70 -24.73 -9.28
N PRO A 113 14.93 -24.29 -10.53
CA PRO A 113 15.99 -23.37 -10.96
C PRO A 113 15.62 -21.93 -10.56
N GLN A 114 16.59 -21.15 -10.08
CA GLN A 114 16.38 -19.77 -9.59
C GLN A 114 16.13 -18.76 -10.74
N THR A 115 15.26 -19.12 -11.70
CA THR A 115 14.78 -18.34 -12.84
C THR A 115 13.53 -19.02 -13.43
N TYR A 116 12.85 -18.36 -14.37
CA TYR A 116 11.90 -19.07 -15.23
C TYR A 116 12.65 -20.13 -16.04
N ALA A 117 12.44 -21.41 -15.71
CA ALA A 117 13.13 -22.56 -16.31
C ALA A 117 13.13 -22.59 -17.85
N LYS A 118 12.22 -21.86 -18.53
CA LYS A 118 12.20 -21.71 -19.98
C LYS A 118 13.34 -20.87 -20.55
N GLU A 119 13.93 -19.97 -19.76
CA GLU A 119 15.05 -19.12 -20.15
C GLU A 119 16.42 -19.72 -19.78
N ALA A 120 16.41 -20.70 -18.88
CA ALA A 120 17.60 -21.42 -18.44
C ALA A 120 18.14 -22.38 -19.51
N ASP A 121 19.46 -22.52 -19.57
CA ASP A 121 20.09 -23.52 -20.43
C ASP A 121 19.78 -24.94 -19.92
N ALA A 122 19.04 -25.70 -20.72
CA ALA A 122 18.58 -27.05 -20.36
C ALA A 122 19.73 -28.03 -20.05
N ASN A 123 20.93 -27.81 -20.62
CA ASN A 123 22.06 -28.69 -20.36
C ASN A 123 22.64 -28.46 -18.95
N ILE A 124 22.70 -27.20 -18.49
CA ILE A 124 23.07 -26.89 -17.09
C ILE A 124 22.08 -27.57 -16.15
N ILE A 125 20.77 -27.45 -16.43
CA ILE A 125 19.73 -28.05 -15.61
C ILE A 125 19.91 -29.58 -15.53
N LYS A 126 20.12 -30.25 -16.66
CA LYS A 126 20.32 -31.71 -16.68
C LYS A 126 21.53 -32.14 -15.84
N CYS A 127 22.65 -31.42 -15.92
CA CYS A 127 23.84 -31.73 -15.14
C CYS A 127 23.62 -31.49 -13.63
N ASP A 128 23.02 -30.36 -13.26
CA ASP A 128 22.71 -30.06 -11.87
C ASP A 128 21.73 -31.09 -11.27
N LEU A 129 20.67 -31.47 -12.00
CA LEU A 129 19.65 -32.40 -11.54
C LEU A 129 20.24 -33.76 -11.14
N GLN A 130 21.26 -34.25 -11.85
CA GLN A 130 21.95 -35.50 -11.48
C GLN A 130 22.61 -35.42 -10.09
N LEU A 131 23.03 -34.23 -9.66
CA LEU A 131 23.62 -33.98 -8.35
C LEU A 131 22.55 -33.69 -7.31
N ILE A 132 21.53 -32.90 -7.67
CA ILE A 132 20.39 -32.56 -6.80
C ILE A 132 19.63 -33.82 -6.37
N LEU A 133 19.40 -34.78 -7.27
CA LEU A 133 18.70 -36.03 -6.94
C LEU A 133 19.40 -36.81 -5.82
N GLN A 134 20.71 -36.63 -5.63
CA GLN A 134 21.48 -37.29 -4.57
C GLN A 134 21.22 -36.69 -3.18
N PHE A 135 20.57 -35.52 -3.07
CA PHE A 135 20.14 -34.98 -1.78
C PHE A 135 18.96 -35.76 -1.19
N PHE A 136 18.12 -36.38 -2.02
CA PHE A 136 16.90 -37.05 -1.54
C PHE A 136 17.17 -38.30 -0.69
N SER A 137 18.39 -38.84 -0.68
CA SER A 137 18.79 -39.85 0.30
C SER A 137 19.06 -39.29 1.70
N LEU A 138 19.24 -37.97 1.82
CA LEU A 138 19.47 -37.24 3.08
C LEU A 138 18.20 -36.54 3.59
N LEU A 139 17.22 -36.33 2.70
CA LEU A 139 15.95 -35.70 3.05
C LEU A 139 14.99 -36.71 3.71
N ASN A 140 14.21 -36.21 4.67
CA ASN A 140 13.15 -36.97 5.34
C ASN A 140 11.82 -36.90 4.58
N ARG A 141 11.25 -38.05 4.22
CA ARG A 141 9.96 -38.19 3.53
C ARG A 141 8.73 -37.84 4.37
N GLU A 142 8.85 -37.78 5.70
CA GLU A 142 7.75 -37.37 6.60
C GLU A 142 7.71 -35.86 6.83
N ASN A 143 8.73 -35.14 6.35
CA ASN A 143 8.79 -33.68 6.40
C ASN A 143 8.09 -33.11 5.16
N LEU A 144 7.09 -32.24 5.39
CA LEU A 144 6.30 -31.67 4.31
C LEU A 144 7.14 -30.80 3.37
N TYR A 145 8.02 -29.96 3.92
CA TYR A 145 8.88 -29.07 3.14
C TYR A 145 9.77 -29.87 2.17
N HIS A 146 10.32 -31.01 2.61
CA HIS A 146 11.09 -31.89 1.73
C HIS A 146 10.25 -32.51 0.61
N CYS A 147 8.99 -32.85 0.88
CA CYS A 147 8.08 -33.32 -0.16
C CYS A 147 7.75 -32.22 -1.18
N ILE A 148 7.62 -30.98 -0.73
CA ILE A 148 7.41 -29.82 -1.60
C ILE A 148 8.66 -29.56 -2.46
N ILE A 149 9.87 -29.69 -1.90
CA ILE A 149 11.13 -29.66 -2.67
C ILE A 149 11.09 -30.75 -3.76
N ALA A 150 10.68 -31.98 -3.43
CA ALA A 150 10.53 -33.05 -4.41
C ALA A 150 9.61 -32.66 -5.58
N GLN A 151 8.47 -32.01 -5.29
CA GLN A 151 7.55 -31.55 -6.32
C GLN A 151 8.13 -30.46 -7.21
N ASN A 152 8.81 -29.47 -6.63
CA ASN A 152 9.46 -28.41 -7.41
C ASN A 152 10.54 -28.99 -8.33
N ILE A 153 11.35 -29.92 -7.83
CA ILE A 153 12.34 -30.63 -8.65
C ILE A 153 11.67 -31.47 -9.73
N LYS A 154 10.55 -32.16 -9.43
CA LYS A 154 9.79 -32.92 -10.44
C LYS A 154 9.27 -32.04 -11.57
N LYS A 155 8.74 -30.85 -11.26
CA LYS A 155 8.34 -29.86 -12.28
C LYS A 155 9.53 -29.50 -13.18
N THR A 156 10.70 -29.25 -12.59
CA THR A 156 11.92 -28.92 -13.34
C THR A 156 12.39 -30.07 -14.22
N ILE A 157 12.35 -31.31 -13.74
CA ILE A 157 12.70 -32.52 -14.50
C ILE A 157 11.79 -32.66 -15.72
N ASN A 158 10.48 -32.47 -15.56
CA ASN A 158 9.51 -32.54 -16.65
C ASN A 158 9.77 -31.48 -17.72
N LEU A 159 10.19 -30.26 -17.34
CA LEU A 159 10.46 -29.18 -18.28
C LEU A 159 11.65 -29.47 -19.22
N VAL A 160 12.65 -30.22 -18.76
CA VAL A 160 13.83 -30.58 -19.57
C VAL A 160 13.80 -32.00 -20.12
N ASN A 161 12.68 -32.71 -19.94
CA ASN A 161 12.48 -34.12 -20.31
C ASN A 161 13.61 -35.03 -19.78
N CYS A 162 13.95 -34.91 -18.49
CA CYS A 162 14.90 -35.79 -17.81
C CYS A 162 14.17 -36.92 -17.06
N ASP A 163 14.88 -37.99 -16.69
CA ASP A 163 14.35 -39.06 -15.85
C ASP A 163 14.72 -38.81 -14.38
N ASP A 164 13.77 -39.02 -13.46
CA ASP A 164 13.99 -38.93 -12.01
C ASP A 164 14.31 -40.29 -11.37
N VAL A 165 14.32 -41.37 -12.16
CA VAL A 165 14.63 -42.75 -11.75
C VAL A 165 13.75 -43.21 -10.57
N GLY A 166 12.56 -42.61 -10.42
CA GLY A 166 11.63 -42.92 -9.33
C GLY A 166 12.04 -42.45 -7.93
N VAL A 167 13.16 -41.71 -7.78
CA VAL A 167 13.67 -41.26 -6.47
C VAL A 167 12.66 -40.38 -5.72
N LEU A 168 11.86 -39.62 -6.46
CA LEU A 168 10.91 -38.67 -5.89
C LEU A 168 9.57 -39.30 -5.50
N ALA A 169 9.25 -40.51 -6.00
CA ALA A 169 7.93 -41.11 -5.87
C ALA A 169 7.47 -41.23 -4.40
N SER A 170 8.34 -41.71 -3.51
CA SER A 170 7.99 -41.88 -2.09
C SER A 170 7.73 -40.56 -1.34
N PHE A 171 8.26 -39.43 -1.84
CA PHE A 171 7.96 -38.10 -1.30
C PHE A 171 6.62 -37.60 -1.82
N LEU A 172 6.36 -37.81 -3.12
CA LEU A 172 5.13 -37.37 -3.77
C LEU A 172 3.92 -38.22 -3.35
N GLU A 173 4.11 -39.47 -2.95
CA GLU A 173 3.04 -40.34 -2.42
C GLU A 173 2.74 -40.10 -0.93
N ASN A 174 3.50 -39.23 -0.24
CA ASN A 174 3.28 -38.94 1.17
C ASN A 174 1.90 -38.29 1.41
N ASN A 175 1.19 -38.77 2.43
CA ASN A 175 -0.16 -38.30 2.74
C ASN A 175 -0.22 -36.78 3.05
N LYS A 176 0.75 -36.23 3.80
CA LYS A 176 0.79 -34.79 4.07
C LYS A 176 0.92 -33.99 2.78
N PHE A 177 1.78 -34.44 1.89
CA PHE A 177 1.99 -33.80 0.59
C PHE A 177 0.75 -33.88 -0.28
N GLN A 178 0.05 -35.02 -0.32
CA GLN A 178 -1.20 -35.16 -1.08
C GLN A 178 -2.29 -34.18 -0.60
N ILE A 179 -2.42 -34.00 0.71
CA ILE A 179 -3.33 -33.00 1.29
C ILE A 179 -2.88 -31.59 0.90
N TYR A 180 -1.60 -31.25 1.11
CA TYR A 180 -1.05 -29.95 0.71
C TYR A 180 -1.29 -29.65 -0.77
N TRP A 181 -0.98 -30.61 -1.65
CA TRP A 181 -1.14 -30.50 -3.10
C TRP A 181 -2.60 -30.28 -3.50
N ALA A 182 -3.53 -30.95 -2.81
CA ALA A 182 -4.95 -30.76 -3.05
C ALA A 182 -5.43 -29.35 -2.66
N LEU A 183 -4.88 -28.78 -1.58
CA LEU A 183 -5.21 -27.44 -1.06
C LEU A 183 -4.53 -26.32 -1.86
N GLN A 184 -3.28 -26.49 -2.28
CA GLN A 184 -2.53 -25.50 -3.06
C GLN A 184 -3.22 -25.23 -4.40
N GLN A 185 -3.16 -23.99 -4.90
CA GLN A 185 -3.60 -23.67 -6.26
C GLN A 185 -2.54 -24.08 -7.29
N ASN A 186 -2.96 -24.62 -8.45
CA ASN A 186 -2.06 -25.00 -9.53
C ASN A 186 -2.23 -24.03 -10.72
N ASP A 187 -1.20 -23.28 -11.08
CA ASP A 187 -1.26 -22.30 -12.16
C ASP A 187 -1.64 -22.91 -13.52
N GLU A 188 -1.15 -24.12 -13.83
CA GLU A 188 -1.52 -24.79 -15.08
C GLU A 188 -3.03 -25.06 -15.14
N GLU A 189 -3.61 -25.53 -14.04
CA GLU A 189 -5.04 -25.76 -13.90
C GLU A 189 -5.83 -24.44 -13.99
N MET A 190 -5.29 -23.36 -13.44
CA MET A 190 -5.94 -22.05 -13.42
C MET A 190 -6.02 -21.41 -14.79
N PHE A 191 -4.97 -21.54 -15.60
CA PHE A 191 -4.86 -20.80 -16.86
C PHE A 191 -5.09 -21.64 -18.11
N ALA A 192 -4.97 -22.98 -18.06
CA ALA A 192 -5.10 -23.82 -19.25
C ALA A 192 -6.49 -23.73 -19.93
N SER A 193 -7.56 -23.50 -19.15
CA SER A 193 -8.94 -23.45 -19.66
C SER A 193 -9.68 -22.15 -19.31
N GLY A 194 -8.95 -21.14 -18.81
CA GLY A 194 -9.49 -19.88 -18.30
C GLY A 194 -9.71 -19.86 -16.79
N TYR A 195 -9.50 -18.69 -16.20
CA TYR A 195 -9.42 -18.47 -14.75
C TYR A 195 -10.62 -19.02 -13.97
N GLU A 196 -11.85 -18.75 -14.42
CA GLU A 196 -13.07 -19.24 -13.75
C GLU A 196 -13.17 -20.77 -13.72
N LYS A 197 -12.80 -21.44 -14.80
CA LYS A 197 -12.80 -22.92 -14.85
C LYS A 197 -11.73 -23.48 -13.91
N GLY A 198 -10.58 -22.82 -13.84
CA GLY A 198 -9.52 -23.11 -12.88
C GLY A 198 -10.02 -23.14 -11.44
N ILE A 199 -10.73 -22.09 -11.02
CA ILE A 199 -11.35 -22.01 -9.69
C ILE A 199 -12.28 -23.20 -9.44
N GLN A 200 -13.11 -23.56 -10.42
CA GLN A 200 -14.04 -24.68 -10.26
C GLN A 200 -13.34 -26.03 -10.13
N LEU A 201 -12.25 -26.25 -10.88
CA LEU A 201 -11.45 -27.47 -10.78
C LEU A 201 -10.75 -27.56 -9.40
N HIS A 202 -10.19 -26.46 -8.91
CA HIS A 202 -9.58 -26.41 -7.58
C HIS A 202 -10.60 -26.69 -6.49
N LYS A 203 -11.78 -26.06 -6.56
CA LYS A 203 -12.90 -26.34 -5.65
C LYS A 203 -13.35 -27.81 -5.70
N ALA A 204 -13.41 -28.41 -6.89
CA ALA A 204 -13.75 -29.82 -7.05
C ALA A 204 -12.70 -30.76 -6.43
N ARG A 205 -11.40 -30.43 -6.57
CA ARG A 205 -10.31 -31.18 -5.93
C ARG A 205 -10.39 -31.12 -4.41
N VAL A 206 -10.58 -29.93 -3.84
CA VAL A 206 -10.77 -29.77 -2.39
C VAL A 206 -12.01 -30.54 -1.93
N LYS A 207 -13.09 -30.54 -2.72
CA LYS A 207 -14.27 -31.37 -2.43
C LYS A 207 -13.97 -32.85 -2.39
N GLN A 208 -13.26 -33.37 -3.38
CA GLN A 208 -12.88 -34.78 -3.41
C GLN A 208 -12.02 -35.17 -2.21
N LEU A 209 -11.15 -34.26 -1.76
CA LEU A 209 -10.35 -34.44 -0.56
C LEU A 209 -11.24 -34.57 0.69
N VAL A 210 -12.10 -33.58 0.95
CA VAL A 210 -12.73 -33.44 2.28
C VAL A 210 -14.14 -34.04 2.42
N GLN A 211 -14.78 -34.47 1.33
CA GLN A 211 -16.19 -34.94 1.33
C GLN A 211 -16.49 -36.13 2.27
N HIS A 212 -15.46 -36.89 2.66
CA HIS A 212 -15.59 -38.06 3.54
C HIS A 212 -14.83 -37.90 4.87
N TYR A 213 -14.39 -36.69 5.19
CA TYR A 213 -13.61 -36.44 6.40
C TYR A 213 -14.45 -36.63 7.66
N ASN A 214 -13.83 -37.24 8.66
CA ASN A 214 -14.28 -37.21 10.05
C ASN A 214 -13.43 -36.20 10.86
N GLY A 215 -13.72 -36.03 12.15
CA GLY A 215 -13.02 -35.06 13.00
C GLY A 215 -11.50 -35.23 13.05
N ARG A 216 -10.98 -36.48 12.99
CA ARG A 216 -9.52 -36.71 12.99
C ARG A 216 -8.87 -36.27 11.68
N ASP A 217 -9.57 -36.46 10.56
CA ASP A 217 -9.06 -36.05 9.24
C ASP A 217 -9.00 -34.53 9.13
N VAL A 218 -10.02 -33.85 9.69
CA VAL A 218 -10.06 -32.39 9.84
C VAL A 218 -8.90 -31.90 10.70
N ASP A 219 -8.68 -32.49 11.88
CA ASP A 219 -7.57 -32.13 12.77
C ASP A 219 -6.22 -32.28 12.06
N PHE A 220 -6.05 -33.38 11.32
CA PHE A 220 -4.82 -33.64 10.57
C PHE A 220 -4.60 -32.62 9.43
N MET A 221 -5.66 -32.27 8.70
CA MET A 221 -5.59 -31.25 7.65
C MET A 221 -5.24 -29.86 8.21
N TRP A 222 -5.83 -29.46 9.34
CA TRP A 222 -5.49 -28.18 9.98
C TRP A 222 -4.07 -28.15 10.53
N GLY A 223 -3.56 -29.27 11.06
CA GLY A 223 -2.15 -29.39 11.41
C GLY A 223 -1.22 -29.18 10.22
N ILE A 224 -1.59 -29.68 9.03
CA ILE A 224 -0.83 -29.44 7.79
C ILE A 224 -0.93 -27.96 7.38
N CYS A 225 -2.11 -27.35 7.42
CA CYS A 225 -2.25 -25.93 7.13
C CYS A 225 -1.42 -25.05 8.09
N GLN A 226 -1.35 -25.42 9.37
CA GLN A 226 -0.50 -24.75 10.35
C GLN A 226 0.98 -24.88 9.98
N GLU A 227 1.47 -26.10 9.72
CA GLU A 227 2.83 -26.37 9.26
C GLU A 227 3.16 -25.54 8.00
N CYS A 228 2.25 -25.46 7.03
CA CYS A 228 2.43 -24.61 5.85
C CYS A 228 2.51 -23.12 6.16
N SER A 229 1.65 -22.61 7.05
CA SER A 229 1.65 -21.19 7.41
C SER A 229 2.92 -20.77 8.16
N GLU A 230 3.52 -21.67 8.92
CA GLU A 230 4.80 -21.46 9.61
C GLU A 230 5.99 -21.49 8.64
N LEU A 231 5.93 -22.37 7.62
CA LEU A 231 6.98 -22.50 6.61
C LEU A 231 6.99 -21.37 5.59
N PHE A 232 5.82 -20.97 5.09
CA PHE A 232 5.69 -20.08 3.92
C PHE A 232 5.02 -18.74 4.23
N GLY A 233 4.58 -18.53 5.47
CA GLY A 233 3.71 -17.42 5.83
C GLY A 233 2.27 -17.63 5.36
N THR A 234 1.44 -16.59 5.48
CA THR A 234 -0.02 -16.66 5.30
C THR A 234 -0.52 -16.10 3.96
N GLN A 235 0.37 -15.77 3.03
CA GLN A 235 0.03 -15.08 1.78
C GLN A 235 -0.36 -16.02 0.61
N ASP A 236 -0.46 -17.32 0.84
CA ASP A 236 -0.89 -18.27 -0.20
C ASP A 236 -2.40 -18.17 -0.43
N HIS A 237 -2.79 -17.42 -1.47
CA HIS A 237 -4.19 -17.25 -1.87
C HIS A 237 -4.89 -18.56 -2.26
N GLY A 238 -4.14 -19.56 -2.75
CA GLY A 238 -4.68 -20.86 -3.09
C GLY A 238 -5.15 -21.62 -1.86
N ILE A 239 -4.26 -21.75 -0.87
CA ILE A 239 -4.61 -22.43 0.39
C ILE A 239 -5.68 -21.65 1.15
N TYR A 240 -5.61 -20.31 1.15
CA TYR A 240 -6.65 -19.44 1.71
C TYR A 240 -8.04 -19.80 1.14
N ASN A 241 -8.18 -19.84 -0.19
CA ASN A 241 -9.44 -20.19 -0.84
C ASN A 241 -9.87 -21.64 -0.56
N ALA A 242 -8.92 -22.57 -0.51
CA ALA A 242 -9.19 -23.97 -0.22
C ALA A 242 -9.76 -24.18 1.19
N ILE A 243 -9.30 -23.42 2.19
CA ILE A 243 -9.89 -23.41 3.54
C ILE A 243 -11.37 -22.99 3.47
N GLY A 244 -11.67 -21.92 2.72
CA GLY A 244 -13.04 -21.49 2.47
C GLY A 244 -13.91 -22.58 1.84
N TYR A 245 -13.40 -23.26 0.80
CA TYR A 245 -14.10 -24.38 0.17
C TYR A 245 -14.34 -25.54 1.14
N ALA A 246 -13.37 -25.87 1.99
CA ALA A 246 -13.51 -26.92 2.98
C ALA A 246 -14.63 -26.59 3.98
N PHE A 247 -14.68 -25.37 4.51
CA PHE A 247 -15.78 -24.93 5.37
C PHE A 247 -17.14 -24.98 4.66
N ASP A 248 -17.22 -24.56 3.40
CA ASP A 248 -18.44 -24.66 2.58
C ASP A 248 -18.95 -26.11 2.50
N ILE A 249 -18.05 -27.09 2.40
CA ILE A 249 -18.40 -28.52 2.31
C ILE A 249 -18.80 -29.08 3.67
N PHE A 250 -18.08 -28.74 4.74
CA PHE A 250 -18.42 -29.16 6.10
C PHE A 250 -19.78 -28.61 6.56
N ARG A 251 -20.27 -27.55 5.92
CA ARG A 251 -21.53 -26.86 6.21
C ARG A 251 -22.76 -27.76 6.29
N GLU A 252 -22.75 -28.89 5.57
CA GLU A 252 -23.86 -29.86 5.54
C GLU A 252 -23.96 -30.69 6.83
N ASN A 253 -22.85 -30.87 7.56
CA ASN A 253 -22.80 -31.62 8.80
C ASN A 253 -22.48 -30.71 9.99
N LYS A 254 -23.51 -30.30 10.74
CA LYS A 254 -23.40 -29.36 11.87
C LYS A 254 -22.38 -29.78 12.93
N ILE A 255 -22.29 -31.08 13.24
CA ILE A 255 -21.36 -31.61 14.24
C ILE A 255 -19.92 -31.50 13.73
N LEU A 256 -19.68 -31.93 12.48
CA LEU A 256 -18.36 -31.83 11.87
C LEU A 256 -17.94 -30.37 11.69
N TYR A 257 -18.86 -29.49 11.32
CA TYR A 257 -18.60 -28.06 11.17
C TYR A 257 -18.15 -27.43 12.50
N MET A 258 -18.86 -27.69 13.60
CA MET A 258 -18.46 -27.22 14.94
C MET A 258 -17.06 -27.73 15.32
N HIS A 259 -16.80 -29.02 15.11
CA HIS A 259 -15.47 -29.60 15.34
C HIS A 259 -14.40 -28.94 14.47
N ALA A 260 -14.70 -28.68 13.20
CA ALA A 260 -13.78 -28.05 12.26
C ALA A 260 -13.44 -26.61 12.66
N VAL A 261 -14.40 -25.84 13.17
CA VAL A 261 -14.16 -24.49 13.70
C VAL A 261 -13.30 -24.53 14.95
N GLU A 262 -13.65 -25.37 15.93
CA GLU A 262 -12.88 -25.50 17.17
C GLU A 262 -11.44 -25.94 16.88
N SER A 263 -11.27 -26.91 15.99
CA SER A 263 -9.97 -27.39 15.57
C SER A 263 -9.19 -26.33 14.78
N TYR A 264 -9.85 -25.56 13.92
CA TYR A 264 -9.20 -24.46 13.19
C TYR A 264 -8.66 -23.38 14.14
N ILE A 265 -9.44 -23.00 15.16
CA ILE A 265 -9.01 -22.10 16.24
C ILE A 265 -7.83 -22.69 17.01
N LYS A 266 -7.92 -23.98 17.40
CA LYS A 266 -6.86 -24.69 18.12
C LYS A 266 -5.52 -24.68 17.37
N HIS A 267 -5.54 -24.71 16.04
CA HIS A 267 -4.36 -24.64 15.17
C HIS A 267 -3.96 -23.20 14.81
N ASN A 268 -4.41 -22.20 15.58
CA ASN A 268 -4.08 -20.78 15.40
C ASN A 268 -4.57 -20.18 14.06
N THR A 269 -5.70 -20.68 13.54
CA THR A 269 -6.39 -20.19 12.33
C THR A 269 -5.45 -19.97 11.13
N PRO A 270 -4.79 -21.02 10.62
CA PRO A 270 -3.79 -20.89 9.56
C PRO A 270 -4.36 -20.19 8.33
N PHE A 271 -3.53 -19.33 7.71
CA PHE A 271 -3.89 -18.44 6.59
C PHE A 271 -4.97 -17.38 6.90
N ASN A 272 -5.46 -17.27 8.14
CA ASN A 272 -6.41 -16.23 8.56
C ASN A 272 -7.65 -16.14 7.65
N TRP A 273 -8.27 -17.28 7.34
CA TRP A 273 -9.54 -17.30 6.60
C TRP A 273 -10.61 -16.53 7.37
N SER A 274 -11.45 -15.77 6.65
CA SER A 274 -12.35 -14.79 7.24
C SER A 274 -13.34 -15.42 8.24
N PRO A 275 -13.33 -14.99 9.53
CA PRO A 275 -14.27 -15.50 10.52
C PRO A 275 -15.72 -15.08 10.26
N TYR A 276 -15.98 -14.03 9.47
CA TYR A 276 -17.34 -13.58 9.14
C TYR A 276 -18.21 -14.70 8.58
N ALA A 277 -17.70 -15.43 7.58
CA ALA A 277 -18.43 -16.53 6.95
C ALA A 277 -18.64 -17.72 7.90
N ILE A 278 -17.67 -17.97 8.79
CA ILE A 278 -17.72 -19.05 9.76
C ILE A 278 -18.76 -18.76 10.84
N ILE A 279 -18.62 -17.62 11.51
CA ILE A 279 -19.47 -17.20 12.62
C ILE A 279 -20.92 -17.02 12.15
N GLY A 280 -21.14 -16.36 11.01
CA GLY A 280 -22.48 -16.20 10.45
C GLY A 280 -23.19 -17.55 10.26
N ARG A 281 -22.46 -18.59 9.83
CA ARG A 281 -23.01 -19.94 9.70
C ARG A 281 -23.25 -20.63 11.04
N LEU A 282 -22.42 -20.41 12.06
CA LEU A 282 -22.63 -21.00 13.37
C LEU A 282 -23.96 -20.54 14.00
N PHE A 283 -24.32 -19.27 13.82
CA PHE A 283 -25.59 -18.74 14.34
C PHE A 283 -26.84 -19.40 13.71
N ASP A 284 -26.73 -20.08 12.56
CA ASP A 284 -27.85 -20.84 11.97
C ASP A 284 -28.28 -22.04 12.83
N PHE A 285 -27.44 -22.52 13.76
CA PHE A 285 -27.74 -23.74 14.52
C PHE A 285 -27.10 -23.87 15.92
N ALA A 286 -26.21 -22.96 16.33
CA ALA A 286 -25.58 -22.95 17.65
C ALA A 286 -26.01 -21.71 18.45
N SER A 287 -26.06 -21.84 19.79
CA SER A 287 -26.37 -20.70 20.65
C SER A 287 -25.19 -19.73 20.75
N PRO A 288 -25.44 -18.44 21.01
CA PRO A 288 -24.36 -17.46 21.23
C PRO A 288 -23.35 -17.88 22.30
N GLU A 289 -23.81 -18.49 23.40
CA GLU A 289 -22.94 -18.99 24.48
C GLU A 289 -22.03 -20.11 24.01
N SER A 290 -22.55 -21.02 23.17
CA SER A 290 -21.79 -22.14 22.63
C SER A 290 -20.69 -21.65 21.68
N ILE A 291 -21.01 -20.66 20.84
CA ILE A 291 -20.05 -20.06 19.90
C ILE A 291 -18.97 -19.30 20.67
N LYS A 292 -19.36 -18.46 21.63
CA LYS A 292 -18.41 -17.71 22.46
C LYS A 292 -17.49 -18.65 23.24
N CYS A 293 -18.03 -19.74 23.80
CA CYS A 293 -17.24 -20.75 24.48
C CYS A 293 -16.15 -21.35 23.58
N ILE A 294 -16.42 -21.61 22.30
CA ILE A 294 -15.42 -22.11 21.35
C ILE A 294 -14.32 -21.06 21.10
N ILE A 295 -14.69 -19.80 20.89
CA ILE A 295 -13.75 -18.70 20.62
C ILE A 295 -12.82 -18.46 21.83
N GLU A 296 -13.35 -18.56 23.05
CA GLU A 296 -12.59 -18.30 24.28
C GLU A 296 -11.85 -19.53 24.82
N LYS A 297 -12.09 -20.72 24.25
CA LYS A 297 -11.50 -21.97 24.71
C LYS A 297 -9.97 -22.00 24.57
N TYR A 298 -9.44 -21.32 23.56
CA TYR A 298 -8.02 -21.28 23.23
C TYR A 298 -7.54 -19.84 23.08
N THR A 299 -6.25 -19.61 23.32
CA THR A 299 -5.58 -18.35 22.97
C THR A 299 -4.95 -18.49 21.60
N PHE A 300 -5.26 -17.57 20.68
CA PHE A 300 -4.76 -17.57 19.31
C PHE A 300 -4.67 -16.14 18.76
N LEU A 301 -3.86 -15.93 17.72
CA LEU A 301 -3.46 -14.60 17.25
C LEU A 301 -4.64 -13.72 16.80
N GLN A 302 -5.66 -14.33 16.19
CA GLN A 302 -6.80 -13.61 15.60
C GLN A 302 -8.00 -13.49 16.54
N GLN A 303 -7.86 -13.86 17.81
CA GLN A 303 -8.99 -13.94 18.75
C GLN A 303 -9.77 -12.62 18.85
N ASN A 304 -9.08 -11.47 18.86
CA ASN A 304 -9.73 -10.17 18.85
C ASN A 304 -10.64 -9.94 17.62
N THR A 305 -10.22 -10.40 16.44
CA THR A 305 -11.01 -10.32 15.20
C THR A 305 -12.21 -11.27 15.22
N TRP A 306 -12.04 -12.46 15.80
CA TRP A 306 -13.13 -13.43 15.97
C TRP A 306 -14.20 -12.93 16.95
N LEU A 307 -13.80 -12.28 18.04
CA LEU A 307 -14.73 -11.64 18.98
C LEU A 307 -15.51 -10.50 18.32
N TRP A 308 -14.84 -9.65 17.53
CA TRP A 308 -15.55 -8.64 16.72
C TRP A 308 -16.61 -9.29 15.83
N CYS A 309 -16.24 -10.32 15.06
CA CYS A 309 -17.18 -11.00 14.17
C CYS A 309 -18.33 -11.68 14.92
N PHE A 310 -18.07 -12.22 16.10
CA PHE A 310 -19.12 -12.78 16.97
C PHE A 310 -20.22 -11.76 17.26
N TYR A 311 -19.85 -10.56 17.71
CA TYR A 311 -20.82 -9.51 18.01
C TYR A 311 -21.43 -8.91 16.72
N SER A 312 -20.60 -8.61 15.73
CA SER A 312 -21.05 -7.94 14.50
C SER A 312 -21.93 -8.84 13.61
N GLN A 313 -21.82 -10.16 13.71
CA GLN A 313 -22.65 -11.12 12.96
C GLN A 313 -23.83 -11.71 13.74
N MET A 314 -23.96 -11.41 15.05
CA MET A 314 -25.07 -11.93 15.86
C MET A 314 -26.45 -11.51 15.31
N PRO A 315 -27.37 -12.43 14.99
CA PRO A 315 -28.71 -12.09 14.53
C PRO A 315 -29.51 -11.27 15.55
N GLU A 316 -30.33 -10.33 15.06
CA GLU A 316 -31.11 -9.40 15.91
C GLU A 316 -31.97 -10.11 16.96
N HIS A 317 -32.61 -11.24 16.59
CA HIS A 317 -33.46 -12.02 17.49
C HIS A 317 -32.71 -12.74 18.63
N LEU A 318 -31.37 -12.78 18.58
CA LEU A 318 -30.51 -13.34 19.64
C LEU A 318 -29.90 -12.26 20.54
N LEU A 319 -30.09 -10.98 20.22
CA LEU A 319 -29.54 -9.88 21.00
C LEU A 319 -30.20 -9.80 22.37
N SER A 320 -29.41 -9.44 23.38
CA SER A 320 -29.86 -9.24 24.75
C SER A 320 -29.04 -8.16 25.42
N SER A 321 -29.54 -7.61 26.53
CA SER A 321 -28.80 -6.65 27.36
C SER A 321 -27.44 -7.19 27.79
N ARG A 322 -27.33 -8.50 28.06
CA ARG A 322 -26.06 -9.14 28.38
C ARG A 322 -25.05 -9.00 27.23
N TRP A 323 -25.45 -9.34 26.00
CA TRP A 323 -24.55 -9.26 24.83
C TRP A 323 -24.20 -7.81 24.47
N ALA A 324 -25.12 -6.87 24.67
CA ALA A 324 -24.85 -5.45 24.49
C ALA A 324 -23.79 -4.95 25.49
N THR A 325 -23.91 -5.30 26.78
CA THR A 325 -22.92 -4.96 27.80
C THR A 325 -21.55 -5.59 27.52
N GLU A 326 -21.51 -6.88 27.16
CA GLU A 326 -20.24 -7.56 26.84
C GLU A 326 -19.56 -6.99 25.57
N LEU A 327 -20.34 -6.51 24.59
CA LEU A 327 -19.79 -5.81 23.42
C LEU A 327 -19.22 -4.43 23.80
N LEU A 328 -19.90 -3.65 24.63
CA LEU A 328 -19.35 -2.37 25.09
C LEU A 328 -18.06 -2.57 25.91
N ASP A 329 -18.02 -3.59 26.77
CA ASP A 329 -16.80 -3.97 27.51
C ASP A 329 -15.65 -4.37 26.56
N TYR A 330 -15.95 -5.08 25.48
CA TYR A 330 -14.97 -5.38 24.43
C TYR A 330 -14.43 -4.11 23.73
N LEU A 331 -15.29 -3.11 23.48
CA LEU A 331 -14.87 -1.85 22.83
C LEU A 331 -14.08 -0.94 23.78
N GLU A 332 -14.37 -0.97 25.09
CA GLU A 332 -13.68 -0.21 26.14
C GLU A 332 -12.23 -0.66 26.34
N HIS A 333 -11.88 -1.90 25.94
CA HIS A 333 -10.55 -2.47 26.12
C HIS A 333 -9.88 -2.77 24.77
N PRO A 334 -9.43 -1.74 24.01
CA PRO A 334 -8.79 -1.96 22.72
C PRO A 334 -7.46 -2.72 22.86
N ASP A 335 -7.20 -3.62 21.91
CA ASP A 335 -5.95 -4.39 21.87
C ASP A 335 -4.83 -3.58 21.22
N ASN A 336 -4.06 -2.89 22.05
CA ASN A 336 -2.94 -2.05 21.63
C ASN A 336 -1.75 -2.83 21.04
N THR A 337 -1.77 -4.16 21.07
CA THR A 337 -0.73 -5.00 20.45
C THR A 337 -1.01 -5.28 18.97
N LEU A 338 -2.22 -4.96 18.48
CA LEU A 338 -2.60 -5.15 17.09
C LEU A 338 -1.79 -4.24 16.16
N THR A 339 -1.06 -4.87 15.25
CA THR A 339 -0.32 -4.20 14.16
C THR A 339 -1.02 -4.34 12.80
N SER A 340 -2.01 -5.24 12.71
CA SER A 340 -2.81 -5.48 11.50
C SER A 340 -4.14 -6.13 11.89
N SER A 341 -5.23 -5.72 11.25
CA SER A 341 -6.57 -6.28 11.41
C SER A 341 -7.43 -5.87 10.22
N PRO A 342 -8.41 -6.69 9.79
CA PRO A 342 -9.46 -6.23 8.89
C PRO A 342 -10.23 -5.03 9.46
N PHE A 343 -10.77 -4.21 8.58
CA PHE A 343 -11.70 -3.14 8.95
C PHE A 343 -12.96 -3.71 9.62
N ARG A 344 -13.54 -2.92 10.51
CA ARG A 344 -14.69 -3.25 11.36
C ARG A 344 -15.77 -2.23 11.04
N LYS A 345 -16.85 -2.66 10.40
CA LYS A 345 -17.95 -1.73 10.08
C LYS A 345 -18.76 -1.50 11.34
N ILE A 346 -18.52 -0.39 12.04
CA ILE A 346 -19.24 -0.07 13.29
C ILE A 346 -20.76 0.04 13.06
N GLU A 347 -21.16 0.36 11.83
CA GLU A 347 -22.55 0.41 11.38
C GLU A 347 -23.26 -0.95 11.50
N GLU A 348 -22.53 -2.08 11.50
CA GLU A 348 -23.11 -3.42 11.76
C GLU A 348 -23.71 -3.55 13.17
N LEU A 349 -23.36 -2.64 14.09
CA LEU A 349 -23.88 -2.62 15.45
C LEU A 349 -25.24 -1.95 15.58
N GLU A 350 -25.79 -1.32 14.53
CA GLU A 350 -27.10 -0.65 14.59
C GLU A 350 -28.24 -1.56 15.00
N LYS A 351 -28.15 -2.85 14.67
CA LYS A 351 -29.10 -3.88 15.12
C LYS A 351 -29.23 -3.97 16.65
N TYR A 352 -28.22 -3.54 17.41
CA TYR A 352 -28.29 -3.49 18.88
C TYR A 352 -29.18 -2.35 19.40
N ASN A 353 -29.64 -1.44 18.53
CA ASN A 353 -30.59 -0.40 18.90
C ASN A 353 -31.94 -0.96 19.39
N VAL A 354 -32.25 -2.23 19.09
CA VAL A 354 -33.42 -2.94 19.65
C VAL A 354 -33.31 -3.18 21.16
N VAL A 355 -32.08 -3.20 21.69
CA VAL A 355 -31.80 -3.37 23.14
C VAL A 355 -31.71 -2.01 23.82
N ASP A 356 -31.01 -1.06 23.21
CA ASP A 356 -30.87 0.32 23.67
C ASP A 356 -30.87 1.25 22.44
N PRO A 357 -31.87 2.12 22.24
CA PRO A 357 -31.95 3.01 21.07
C PRO A 357 -30.73 3.89 20.84
N LEU A 358 -29.89 4.12 21.86
CA LEU A 358 -28.66 4.91 21.76
C LEU A 358 -27.39 4.04 21.66
N PHE A 359 -27.52 2.72 21.50
CA PHE A 359 -26.40 1.79 21.55
C PHE A 359 -25.30 2.13 20.55
N ILE A 360 -25.65 2.41 19.29
CA ILE A 360 -24.65 2.75 18.27
C ILE A 360 -23.82 3.98 18.66
N PHE A 361 -24.44 5.01 19.25
CA PHE A 361 -23.74 6.20 19.72
C PHE A 361 -22.86 5.88 20.93
N ASN A 362 -23.35 5.07 21.87
CA ASN A 362 -22.55 4.60 22.99
C ASN A 362 -21.31 3.83 22.51
N ALA A 363 -21.46 2.94 21.53
CA ALA A 363 -20.36 2.19 20.93
C ALA A 363 -19.34 3.12 20.24
N ILE A 364 -19.80 4.10 19.46
CA ILE A 364 -18.94 5.10 18.81
C ILE A 364 -18.18 5.90 19.87
N CYS A 365 -18.85 6.41 20.90
CA CYS A 365 -18.24 7.16 21.99
C CYS A 365 -17.21 6.31 22.75
N THR A 366 -17.52 5.06 23.07
CA THR A 366 -16.57 4.14 23.72
C THR A 366 -15.30 4.00 22.90
N VAL A 367 -15.39 3.74 21.60
CA VAL A 367 -14.20 3.64 20.74
C VAL A 367 -13.46 5.00 20.65
N LEU A 368 -14.20 6.10 20.55
CA LEU A 368 -13.64 7.45 20.42
C LEU A 368 -12.86 7.90 21.66
N ASN A 369 -13.34 7.53 22.86
CA ASN A 369 -12.69 7.83 24.14
C ASN A 369 -11.27 7.24 24.24
N HIS A 370 -11.02 6.11 23.58
CA HIS A 370 -9.71 5.46 23.53
C HIS A 370 -8.90 5.77 22.27
N PHE A 371 -9.35 6.72 21.44
CA PHE A 371 -8.69 7.02 20.16
C PHE A 371 -7.21 7.41 20.34
N ASP A 372 -6.89 8.20 21.37
CA ASP A 372 -5.52 8.70 21.57
C ASP A 372 -4.59 7.61 22.14
N GLU A 373 -5.15 6.63 22.86
CA GLU A 373 -4.43 5.46 23.39
C GLU A 373 -4.19 4.40 22.31
N ALA A 374 -5.18 4.23 21.42
CA ALA A 374 -5.25 3.15 20.45
C ALA A 374 -5.68 3.64 19.05
N PRO A 375 -4.94 4.56 18.40
CA PRO A 375 -5.40 5.21 17.16
C PRO A 375 -5.55 4.23 16.00
N PHE A 376 -4.65 3.25 15.89
CA PHE A 376 -4.75 2.21 14.86
C PHE A 376 -6.03 1.40 15.02
N VAL A 377 -6.32 0.90 16.22
CA VAL A 377 -7.49 0.06 16.51
C VAL A 377 -8.78 0.85 16.31
N SER A 378 -8.82 2.09 16.78
CA SER A 378 -10.00 2.96 16.67
C SER A 378 -10.35 3.25 15.21
N LYS A 379 -9.34 3.53 14.36
CA LYS A 379 -9.54 3.74 12.92
C LYS A 379 -10.17 2.54 12.19
N LEU A 380 -9.95 1.32 12.67
CA LEU A 380 -10.55 0.12 12.07
C LEU A 380 -12.09 0.22 12.04
N TYR A 381 -12.69 0.90 13.02
CA TYR A 381 -14.14 1.01 13.19
C TYR A 381 -14.78 2.09 12.33
N PHE A 382 -14.04 3.15 12.02
CA PHE A 382 -14.62 4.38 11.47
C PHE A 382 -14.38 4.57 9.96
N GLY A 383 -13.49 3.78 9.35
CA GLY A 383 -13.15 3.93 7.94
C GLY A 383 -14.35 3.79 6.98
N SER A 384 -15.31 2.91 7.27
CA SER A 384 -16.55 2.79 6.47
C SER A 384 -17.49 3.97 6.70
N LEU A 385 -17.68 4.34 7.97
CA LEU A 385 -18.60 5.40 8.39
C LEU A 385 -18.25 6.76 7.78
N LEU A 386 -16.95 7.06 7.65
CA LEU A 386 -16.43 8.32 7.12
C LEU A 386 -16.20 8.32 5.60
N ASN A 387 -16.60 7.26 4.89
CA ASN A 387 -16.49 7.16 3.43
C ASN A 387 -17.86 6.89 2.77
N PRO A 388 -18.83 7.81 2.88
CA PRO A 388 -20.11 7.67 2.23
C PRO A 388 -19.94 7.60 0.70
N THR A 389 -20.67 6.68 0.06
CA THR A 389 -20.54 6.43 -1.38
C THR A 389 -21.21 7.48 -2.27
N SER A 390 -22.05 8.34 -1.69
CA SER A 390 -22.81 9.37 -2.41
C SER A 390 -23.28 10.47 -1.47
N ARG A 391 -23.68 11.63 -2.04
CA ARG A 391 -24.25 12.74 -1.26
C ARG A 391 -25.49 12.33 -0.48
N ALA A 392 -26.36 11.53 -1.07
CA ALA A 392 -27.53 10.99 -0.37
C ALA A 392 -27.14 10.10 0.82
N SER A 393 -26.05 9.34 0.70
CA SER A 393 -25.51 8.54 1.80
C SER A 393 -24.97 9.43 2.93
N SER A 394 -24.32 10.55 2.60
CA SER A 394 -23.88 11.56 3.57
C SER A 394 -25.06 12.22 4.28
N ASP A 395 -26.09 12.64 3.53
CA ASP A 395 -27.27 13.29 4.10
C ASP A 395 -28.00 12.37 5.09
N LEU A 396 -28.13 11.07 4.76
CA LEU A 396 -28.67 10.06 5.66
C LEU A 396 -27.82 9.86 6.91
N LEU A 397 -26.49 9.98 6.81
CA LEU A 397 -25.59 9.92 7.95
C LEU A 397 -25.80 11.13 8.88
N ILE A 398 -25.92 12.34 8.32
CA ILE A 398 -26.24 13.55 9.08
C ILE A 398 -27.59 13.41 9.78
N GLU A 399 -28.64 12.97 9.07
CA GLU A 399 -29.97 12.75 9.64
C GLU A 399 -29.93 11.73 10.78
N ARG A 400 -29.17 10.64 10.60
CA ARG A 400 -29.00 9.58 11.61
C ARG A 400 -28.40 10.12 12.89
N PHE A 401 -27.36 10.95 12.81
CA PHE A 401 -26.76 11.56 13.99
C PHE A 401 -27.66 12.61 14.62
N GLY A 402 -28.35 13.43 13.82
CA GLY A 402 -29.35 14.39 14.30
C GLY A 402 -28.82 15.27 15.45
N ALA A 403 -29.45 15.18 16.62
CA ALA A 403 -29.03 15.93 17.82
C ALA A 403 -27.62 15.56 18.34
N ASN A 404 -27.08 14.41 17.91
CA ASN A 404 -25.75 13.93 18.26
C ASN A 404 -24.68 14.30 17.21
N LEU A 405 -24.94 15.25 16.31
CA LEU A 405 -24.00 15.64 15.24
C LEU A 405 -22.59 15.96 15.76
N GLY A 406 -22.47 16.54 16.96
CA GLY A 406 -21.17 16.80 17.59
C GLY A 406 -20.28 15.57 17.78
N ILE A 407 -20.85 14.37 17.93
CA ILE A 407 -20.09 13.10 17.97
C ILE A 407 -19.46 12.82 16.60
N LEU A 408 -20.19 13.05 15.51
CA LEU A 408 -19.68 12.87 14.14
C LEU A 408 -18.59 13.90 13.83
N GLU A 409 -18.75 15.14 14.29
CA GLU A 409 -17.75 16.20 14.14
C GLU A 409 -16.44 15.84 14.85
N GLU A 410 -16.50 15.45 16.13
CA GLU A 410 -15.33 15.04 16.90
C GLU A 410 -14.63 13.84 16.25
N LEU A 411 -15.42 12.83 15.86
CA LEU A 411 -14.94 11.65 15.15
C LEU A 411 -14.23 12.03 13.85
N TYR A 412 -14.88 12.86 13.03
CA TYR A 412 -14.36 13.31 11.75
C TYR A 412 -13.00 13.99 11.94
N LEU A 413 -12.88 14.90 12.92
CA LEU A 413 -11.63 15.59 13.23
C LEU A 413 -10.52 14.61 13.63
N LYS A 414 -10.78 13.71 14.60
CA LYS A 414 -9.76 12.76 15.07
C LYS A 414 -9.23 11.85 13.96
N VAL A 415 -10.11 11.33 13.11
CA VAL A 415 -9.72 10.39 12.05
C VAL A 415 -9.08 11.10 10.87
N THR A 416 -9.72 12.11 10.30
CA THR A 416 -9.33 12.71 9.01
C THR A 416 -8.10 13.62 9.10
N ILE A 417 -7.76 14.11 10.30
CA ILE A 417 -6.53 14.85 10.56
C ILE A 417 -5.33 13.90 10.64
N THR A 418 -5.54 12.67 11.11
CA THR A 418 -4.49 11.67 11.30
C THR A 418 -4.42 10.63 10.17
N SER A 419 -5.26 10.75 9.14
CA SER A 419 -5.39 9.80 8.04
C SER A 419 -5.84 10.48 6.74
N SER A 420 -5.29 10.03 5.62
CA SER A 420 -5.57 10.57 4.28
C SER A 420 -6.54 9.73 3.46
N HIS A 421 -7.13 8.68 4.03
CA HIS A 421 -7.97 7.72 3.29
C HIS A 421 -9.46 8.02 3.40
N GLU A 422 -9.89 8.60 4.52
CA GLU A 422 -11.28 8.93 4.82
C GLU A 422 -11.68 10.26 4.21
N ASP A 423 -12.88 10.33 3.62
CA ASP A 423 -13.43 11.50 2.96
C ASP A 423 -12.41 12.21 2.07
N TYR A 424 -11.72 11.43 1.22
CA TYR A 424 -10.62 11.96 0.41
C TYR A 424 -11.07 13.12 -0.49
N ASP A 425 -12.31 13.05 -0.99
CA ASP A 425 -12.85 14.06 -1.89
C ASP A 425 -13.54 15.23 -1.18
N GLY A 426 -13.74 15.19 0.15
CA GLY A 426 -14.34 16.25 0.96
C GLY A 426 -15.87 16.29 0.97
N MET A 427 -16.55 15.29 0.42
CA MET A 427 -18.01 15.25 0.36
C MET A 427 -18.65 15.26 1.75
N LEU A 428 -18.13 14.46 2.68
CA LEU A 428 -18.66 14.37 4.04
C LEU A 428 -18.36 15.66 4.82
N LEU A 429 -17.17 16.25 4.68
CA LEU A 429 -16.82 17.55 5.26
C LEU A 429 -17.88 18.61 4.99
N PHE A 430 -18.27 18.77 3.72
CA PHE A 430 -19.25 19.77 3.33
C PHE A 430 -20.69 19.36 3.65
N SER A 431 -20.97 18.07 3.80
CA SER A 431 -22.27 17.60 4.31
C SER A 431 -22.44 17.94 5.79
N ILE A 432 -21.39 17.72 6.60
CA ILE A 432 -21.36 18.15 8.01
C ILE A 432 -21.43 19.67 8.11
N THR A 433 -20.62 20.39 7.33
CA THR A 433 -20.61 21.87 7.31
C THR A 433 -21.97 22.45 6.91
N ASN A 434 -22.71 21.78 6.03
CA ASN A 434 -24.06 22.22 5.67
C ASN A 434 -25.05 22.08 6.84
N ALA A 435 -24.87 21.07 7.69
CA ALA A 435 -25.69 20.85 8.88
C ALA A 435 -25.26 21.76 10.06
N ASP A 436 -23.96 21.97 10.24
CA ASP A 436 -23.37 22.92 11.18
C ASP A 436 -22.31 23.78 10.47
N SER A 437 -22.71 25.01 10.11
CA SER A 437 -21.82 25.95 9.42
C SER A 437 -20.56 26.34 10.21
N SER A 438 -20.57 26.19 11.54
CA SER A 438 -19.41 26.50 12.39
C SER A 438 -18.31 25.45 12.26
N PHE A 439 -18.67 24.22 11.85
CA PHE A 439 -17.75 23.10 11.76
C PHE A 439 -16.58 23.34 10.79
N LEU A 440 -16.79 24.05 9.68
CA LEU A 440 -15.71 24.35 8.73
C LEU A 440 -14.59 25.16 9.38
N VAL A 441 -14.92 26.12 10.24
CA VAL A 441 -13.90 26.91 10.97
C VAL A 441 -13.20 26.04 12.01
N THR A 442 -13.92 25.15 12.70
CA THR A 442 -13.32 24.18 13.62
C THR A 442 -12.36 23.24 12.89
N TYR A 443 -12.77 22.73 11.73
CA TYR A 443 -11.94 21.88 10.88
C TYR A 443 -10.66 22.58 10.42
N LEU A 444 -10.76 23.81 9.91
CA LEU A 444 -9.59 24.61 9.50
C LEU A 444 -8.64 24.87 10.67
N ASN A 445 -9.18 25.20 11.85
CA ASN A 445 -8.37 25.39 13.05
C ASN A 445 -7.63 24.12 13.46
N GLU A 446 -8.30 22.98 13.52
CA GLU A 446 -7.65 21.72 13.91
C GLU A 446 -6.66 21.25 12.85
N ALA A 447 -7.00 21.29 11.57
CA ALA A 447 -6.08 20.95 10.48
C ALA A 447 -4.78 21.78 10.54
N SER A 448 -4.88 23.05 10.92
CA SER A 448 -3.73 23.96 11.05
C SER A 448 -2.78 23.65 12.21
N LYS A 449 -3.23 22.90 13.24
CA LYS A 449 -2.39 22.53 14.39
C LYS A 449 -1.50 21.32 14.12
N TYR A 450 -1.95 20.41 13.26
CA TYR A 450 -1.30 19.12 13.01
C TYR A 450 -0.30 19.16 11.84
N SER A 451 -0.16 20.30 11.18
CA SER A 451 0.54 20.45 9.90
C SER A 451 2.07 20.40 9.93
N THR A 452 2.69 19.97 11.03
CA THR A 452 4.16 19.82 11.11
C THR A 452 4.70 18.58 10.39
N MET A 453 3.90 17.81 9.64
CA MET A 453 4.34 16.57 9.00
C MET A 453 3.85 16.35 7.55
N GLN A 454 4.84 16.24 6.64
CA GLN A 454 4.86 15.59 5.33
C GLN A 454 3.96 16.17 4.20
N TRP A 455 4.58 16.49 3.05
CA TRP A 455 3.93 16.96 1.81
C TRP A 455 2.66 16.21 1.39
N ARG A 456 2.54 14.90 1.67
CA ARG A 456 1.35 14.09 1.34
C ARG A 456 0.07 14.52 2.07
N SER A 457 0.16 15.22 3.20
CA SER A 457 -1.03 15.69 3.94
C SER A 457 -1.67 16.93 3.30
N ILE A 458 -0.89 17.72 2.55
CA ILE A 458 -1.33 18.97 1.92
C ILE A 458 -2.22 18.69 0.71
N ASP A 459 -1.85 17.71 -0.12
CA ASP A 459 -2.62 17.32 -1.31
C ASP A 459 -4.03 16.90 -0.93
N VAL A 460 -4.15 16.01 0.07
CA VAL A 460 -5.44 15.48 0.54
C VAL A 460 -6.32 16.57 1.15
N PHE A 461 -5.73 17.52 1.88
CA PHE A 461 -6.48 18.64 2.42
C PHE A 461 -6.99 19.58 1.32
N GLY A 462 -6.16 19.83 0.29
CA GLY A 462 -6.57 20.57 -0.90
C GLY A 462 -7.68 19.87 -1.69
N ASP A 463 -7.56 18.55 -1.84
CA ASP A 463 -8.55 17.70 -2.50
C ASP A 463 -9.90 17.77 -1.78
N ARG A 464 -9.91 17.68 -0.44
CA ARG A 464 -11.14 17.86 0.35
C ARG A 464 -11.78 19.22 0.15
N LEU A 465 -10.98 20.29 0.24
CA LEU A 465 -11.49 21.65 0.02
C LEU A 465 -12.00 21.86 -1.41
N SER A 466 -11.45 21.15 -2.40
CA SER A 466 -11.92 21.24 -3.79
C SER A 466 -13.41 20.89 -3.96
N TYR A 467 -13.97 20.09 -3.05
CA TYR A 467 -15.40 19.76 -3.05
C TYR A 467 -16.30 20.98 -2.90
N LEU A 468 -15.83 22.05 -2.25
CA LEU A 468 -16.64 23.26 -2.07
C LEU A 468 -17.14 23.81 -3.40
N TRP A 469 -16.34 23.69 -4.48
CA TRP A 469 -16.73 24.17 -5.80
C TRP A 469 -17.88 23.35 -6.42
N LYS A 470 -18.10 22.13 -5.92
CA LYS A 470 -19.20 21.25 -6.33
C LYS A 470 -20.51 21.53 -5.57
N THR A 471 -20.48 22.34 -4.52
CA THR A 471 -21.69 22.69 -3.76
C THR A 471 -22.45 23.87 -4.39
N ASP A 472 -23.71 24.04 -4.02
CA ASP A 472 -24.52 25.19 -4.43
C ASP A 472 -24.12 26.44 -3.62
N ASP A 473 -23.77 26.25 -2.35
CA ASP A 473 -23.32 27.30 -1.43
C ASP A 473 -21.81 27.57 -1.47
N TYR A 474 -21.15 27.25 -2.60
CA TYR A 474 -19.70 27.36 -2.78
C TYR A 474 -19.15 28.73 -2.37
N ALA A 475 -19.88 29.81 -2.66
CA ALA A 475 -19.46 31.17 -2.36
C ALA A 475 -19.41 31.45 -0.85
N ILE A 476 -20.32 30.86 -0.07
CA ILE A 476 -20.32 30.97 1.39
C ILE A 476 -19.08 30.26 1.94
N TYR A 477 -18.85 29.03 1.53
CA TYR A 477 -17.71 28.25 1.99
C TYR A 477 -16.35 28.84 1.59
N ALA A 478 -16.21 29.28 0.34
CA ALA A 478 -15.00 29.95 -0.13
C ALA A 478 -14.72 31.24 0.64
N ASN A 479 -15.77 32.03 0.96
CA ASN A 479 -15.64 33.22 1.79
C ASN A 479 -15.24 32.87 3.24
N THR A 480 -15.79 31.80 3.82
CA THR A 480 -15.42 31.34 5.16
C THR A 480 -13.94 30.94 5.22
N VAL A 481 -13.45 30.16 4.25
CA VAL A 481 -12.03 29.79 4.15
C VAL A 481 -11.17 31.04 3.96
N PHE A 482 -11.58 31.97 3.09
CA PHE A 482 -10.83 33.20 2.84
C PHE A 482 -10.74 34.11 4.07
N GLU A 483 -11.84 34.37 4.78
CA GLU A 483 -11.83 35.17 6.00
C GLU A 483 -11.04 34.47 7.11
N PHE A 484 -11.07 33.14 7.20
CA PHE A 484 -10.18 32.39 8.08
C PHE A 484 -8.71 32.71 7.78
N LEU A 485 -8.28 32.61 6.52
CA LEU A 485 -6.91 32.95 6.09
C LEU A 485 -6.54 34.42 6.36
N CYS A 486 -7.50 35.35 6.20
CA CYS A 486 -7.30 36.76 6.51
C CYS A 486 -7.15 37.01 8.01
N SER A 487 -7.93 36.34 8.85
CA SER A 487 -7.86 36.48 10.30
C SER A 487 -6.61 35.85 10.92
N ALA A 488 -6.12 34.76 10.32
CA ALA A 488 -4.95 34.01 10.76
C ALA A 488 -3.61 34.64 10.34
N SER A 489 -3.60 35.78 9.62
CA SER A 489 -2.39 36.36 9.03
C SER A 489 -1.33 36.84 10.05
N ASN A 490 -1.68 36.90 11.33
CA ASN A 490 -0.75 37.20 12.43
C ASN A 490 -0.02 35.95 12.97
N ASP A 491 -0.49 34.74 12.67
CA ASP A 491 0.12 33.47 13.06
C ASP A 491 0.68 32.75 11.82
N LYS A 492 1.99 32.91 11.59
CA LYS A 492 2.61 32.69 10.27
C LYS A 492 2.76 31.23 9.84
N VAL A 493 2.72 30.28 10.77
CA VAL A 493 2.98 28.86 10.45
C VAL A 493 1.67 28.16 10.09
N ALA A 494 0.69 28.12 11.00
CA ALA A 494 -0.61 27.44 10.82
C ALA A 494 -1.44 27.93 9.60
N CYS A 495 -1.22 29.17 9.15
CA CYS A 495 -1.92 29.75 8.00
C CYS A 495 -1.35 29.29 6.64
N TRP A 496 -0.12 28.76 6.60
CA TRP A 496 0.51 28.41 5.32
C TRP A 496 -0.14 27.19 4.67
N GLU A 497 -0.39 26.12 5.40
CA GLU A 497 -0.89 24.87 4.85
C GLU A 497 -2.35 25.00 4.42
N CYS A 498 -3.17 25.71 5.19
CA CYS A 498 -4.52 26.12 4.76
C CYS A 498 -4.50 26.96 3.48
N ARG A 499 -3.51 27.86 3.35
CA ARG A 499 -3.34 28.66 2.13
C ARG A 499 -2.94 27.79 0.94
N VAL A 500 -2.02 26.83 1.12
CA VAL A 500 -1.63 25.90 0.05
C VAL A 500 -2.80 25.02 -0.34
N ALA A 501 -3.47 24.38 0.60
CA ALA A 501 -4.63 23.53 0.32
C ALA A 501 -5.76 24.29 -0.39
N PHE A 502 -6.07 25.51 0.06
CA PHE A 502 -7.06 26.32 -0.65
C PHE A 502 -6.58 26.73 -2.06
N THR A 503 -5.27 26.98 -2.25
CA THR A 503 -4.68 27.19 -3.58
C THR A 503 -4.82 25.95 -4.47
N GLU A 504 -4.52 24.76 -3.95
CA GLU A 504 -4.68 23.49 -4.67
C GLU A 504 -6.15 23.22 -5.05
N SER A 505 -7.12 23.68 -4.24
CA SER A 505 -8.55 23.55 -4.55
C SER A 505 -8.94 24.22 -5.89
N PHE A 506 -8.14 25.17 -6.38
CA PHE A 506 -8.36 25.82 -7.68
C PHE A 506 -7.78 25.02 -8.87
N LYS A 507 -6.90 24.03 -8.64
CA LYS A 507 -6.12 23.35 -9.69
C LYS A 507 -6.83 22.20 -10.39
N SER A 508 -7.97 21.71 -9.90
CA SER A 508 -8.80 20.65 -10.50
C SER A 508 -8.72 20.59 -12.05
N GLU A 509 -7.84 19.72 -12.57
CA GLU A 509 -7.50 19.64 -14.01
C GLU A 509 -8.57 18.90 -14.82
N GLN A 510 -9.56 18.29 -14.17
CA GLN A 510 -10.76 17.75 -14.83
C GLN A 510 -11.80 18.86 -14.98
N MET A 511 -11.49 19.83 -15.83
CA MET A 511 -12.27 21.07 -16.00
C MET A 511 -13.62 20.83 -16.65
N GLN A 512 -14.60 20.43 -15.85
CA GLN A 512 -16.00 20.73 -16.12
C GLN A 512 -16.16 22.25 -16.18
N SER A 513 -16.76 22.77 -17.25
CA SER A 513 -16.91 24.22 -17.48
C SER A 513 -17.59 24.94 -16.32
N GLU A 514 -18.51 24.27 -15.63
CA GLU A 514 -19.26 24.82 -14.51
C GLU A 514 -18.38 25.15 -13.29
N LEU A 515 -17.43 24.28 -12.92
CA LEU A 515 -16.54 24.51 -11.76
C LEU A 515 -15.64 25.73 -12.00
N LEU A 516 -15.18 25.91 -13.24
CA LEU A 516 -14.40 27.07 -13.65
C LEU A 516 -15.21 28.36 -13.54
N GLU A 517 -16.48 28.35 -13.93
CA GLU A 517 -17.37 29.51 -13.81
C GLU A 517 -17.58 29.89 -12.35
N LYS A 518 -17.82 28.92 -11.46
CA LYS A 518 -17.94 29.16 -10.01
C LYS A 518 -16.67 29.77 -9.42
N GLN A 519 -15.50 29.21 -9.73
CA GLN A 519 -14.21 29.74 -9.27
C GLN A 519 -13.95 31.17 -9.77
N ASN A 520 -14.11 31.41 -11.08
CA ASN A 520 -13.90 32.73 -11.67
C ASN A 520 -14.91 33.75 -11.13
N GLY A 521 -16.17 33.34 -10.95
CA GLY A 521 -17.20 34.17 -10.33
C GLY A 521 -16.82 34.58 -8.90
N TRP A 522 -16.29 33.65 -8.10
CA TRP A 522 -15.82 33.96 -6.75
C TRP A 522 -14.58 34.87 -6.73
N ILE A 523 -13.65 34.68 -7.67
CA ILE A 523 -12.47 35.56 -7.81
C ILE A 523 -12.91 36.98 -8.17
N ALA A 524 -13.80 37.14 -9.15
CA ALA A 524 -14.34 38.45 -9.52
C ALA A 524 -15.04 39.13 -8.33
N TYR A 525 -15.93 38.41 -7.66
CA TYR A 525 -16.60 38.88 -6.45
C TYR A 525 -15.61 39.34 -5.37
N SER A 526 -14.56 38.56 -5.13
CA SER A 526 -13.53 38.90 -4.13
C SER A 526 -12.74 40.14 -4.53
N ILE A 527 -12.40 40.31 -5.82
CA ILE A 527 -11.75 41.52 -6.31
C ILE A 527 -12.67 42.73 -6.14
N ASP A 528 -13.94 42.63 -6.57
CA ASP A 528 -14.93 43.71 -6.42
C ASP A 528 -15.03 44.18 -4.97
N ARG A 529 -15.08 43.22 -4.03
CA ARG A 529 -15.22 43.51 -2.59
C ARG A 529 -13.96 44.07 -1.95
N TYR A 530 -12.77 43.62 -2.35
CA TYR A 530 -11.52 43.88 -1.62
C TYR A 530 -10.49 44.71 -2.41
N HIS A 531 -10.81 45.25 -3.59
CA HIS A 531 -9.86 46.00 -4.41
C HIS A 531 -9.18 47.20 -3.71
N THR A 532 -9.75 47.75 -2.64
CA THR A 532 -9.15 48.82 -1.82
C THR A 532 -8.51 48.33 -0.52
N ASP A 533 -8.72 47.07 -0.13
CA ASP A 533 -8.14 46.46 1.07
C ASP A 533 -6.80 45.81 0.70
N LYS A 534 -5.71 46.54 0.94
CA LYS A 534 -4.34 46.12 0.63
C LYS A 534 -3.98 44.74 1.20
N VAL A 535 -4.45 44.39 2.39
CA VAL A 535 -4.10 43.11 3.03
C VAL A 535 -4.87 41.98 2.36
N ARG A 536 -6.20 42.10 2.28
CA ARG A 536 -7.03 41.03 1.72
C ARG A 536 -6.74 40.78 0.25
N ILE A 537 -6.56 41.84 -0.55
CA ILE A 537 -6.25 41.67 -1.98
C ILE A 537 -4.89 41.02 -2.19
N SER A 538 -3.89 41.32 -1.35
CA SER A 538 -2.59 40.64 -1.40
C SER A 538 -2.71 39.14 -1.12
N ILE A 539 -3.55 38.75 -0.16
CA ILE A 539 -3.83 37.34 0.17
C ILE A 539 -4.54 36.67 -1.00
N LEU A 540 -5.56 37.31 -1.59
CA LEU A 540 -6.26 36.78 -2.76
C LEU A 540 -5.31 36.51 -3.92
N PHE A 541 -4.48 37.50 -4.29
CA PHE A 541 -3.52 37.33 -5.38
C PHE A 541 -2.44 36.29 -5.08
N SER A 542 -2.10 36.06 -3.81
CA SER A 542 -1.22 34.95 -3.43
C SER A 542 -1.86 33.56 -3.62
N LEU A 543 -3.18 33.44 -3.50
CA LEU A 543 -3.91 32.18 -3.70
C LEU A 543 -4.05 31.84 -5.18
N ILE A 544 -4.26 32.85 -6.03
CA ILE A 544 -4.49 32.63 -7.47
C ILE A 544 -3.21 32.68 -8.31
N ARG A 545 -2.04 32.87 -7.69
CA ARG A 545 -0.76 33.00 -8.42
C ARG A 545 -0.33 31.74 -9.16
N GLU A 546 -0.87 30.58 -8.81
CA GLU A 546 -0.60 29.29 -9.45
C GLU A 546 -1.61 28.93 -10.55
N LEU A 547 -2.61 29.80 -10.82
CA LEU A 547 -3.57 29.54 -11.89
C LEU A 547 -2.91 29.58 -13.28
N PRO A 548 -3.53 28.96 -14.31
CA PRO A 548 -3.10 29.10 -15.69
C PRO A 548 -2.92 30.57 -16.12
N VAL A 549 -1.90 30.85 -16.92
CA VAL A 549 -1.50 32.19 -17.39
C VAL A 549 -2.69 33.06 -17.81
N LYS A 550 -3.61 32.52 -18.60
CA LYS A 550 -4.80 33.26 -19.08
C LYS A 550 -5.70 33.72 -17.93
N ARG A 551 -5.94 32.88 -16.92
CA ARG A 551 -6.79 33.21 -15.77
C ARG A 551 -6.12 34.24 -14.85
N ARG A 552 -4.81 34.10 -14.61
CA ARG A 552 -4.04 35.09 -13.82
C ARG A 552 -4.06 36.46 -14.47
N LYS A 553 -3.79 36.52 -15.78
CA LYS A 553 -3.84 37.77 -16.55
C LYS A 553 -5.21 38.42 -16.46
N TRP A 554 -6.29 37.66 -16.67
CA TRP A 554 -7.65 38.16 -16.54
C TRP A 554 -7.93 38.75 -15.16
N ALA A 555 -7.53 38.09 -14.07
CA ALA A 555 -7.74 38.59 -12.70
C ALA A 555 -6.99 39.91 -12.44
N ILE A 556 -5.74 40.03 -12.94
CA ILE A 556 -4.95 41.27 -12.84
C ILE A 556 -5.63 42.41 -13.63
N GLU A 557 -6.08 42.13 -14.85
CA GLU A 557 -6.79 43.11 -15.69
C GLU A 557 -8.11 43.55 -15.05
N TYR A 558 -8.85 42.62 -14.44
CA TYR A 558 -10.08 42.94 -13.72
C TYR A 558 -9.81 43.84 -12.51
N PHE A 559 -8.79 43.53 -11.70
CA PHE A 559 -8.36 44.41 -10.61
C PHE A 559 -7.99 45.81 -11.10
N LEU A 560 -7.17 45.91 -12.16
CA LEU A 560 -6.75 47.20 -12.73
C LEU A 560 -7.92 48.03 -13.25
N SER A 561 -9.01 47.38 -13.70
CA SER A 561 -10.22 48.07 -14.14
C SER A 561 -10.98 48.77 -12.99
N LEU A 562 -10.74 48.34 -11.74
CA LEU A 562 -11.42 48.81 -10.54
C LEU A 562 -10.52 49.68 -9.65
N ASN A 563 -9.20 49.45 -9.68
CA ASN A 563 -8.24 50.12 -8.80
C ASN A 563 -6.99 50.57 -9.58
N ASP A 564 -6.62 51.85 -9.43
CA ASP A 564 -5.42 52.45 -10.01
C ASP A 564 -4.37 52.90 -8.97
N ASP A 565 -4.50 52.46 -7.71
CA ASP A 565 -3.54 52.72 -6.65
C ASP A 565 -2.25 51.90 -6.86
N PRO A 566 -1.10 52.55 -7.08
CA PRO A 566 0.16 51.86 -7.28
C PRO A 566 0.63 51.10 -6.04
N GLU A 567 0.33 51.57 -4.82
CA GLU A 567 0.81 50.93 -3.59
C GLU A 567 0.09 49.62 -3.27
N ILE A 568 -1.14 49.46 -3.76
CA ILE A 568 -1.89 48.20 -3.67
C ILE A 568 -1.43 47.26 -4.78
N PHE A 569 -1.23 47.78 -6.01
CA PHE A 569 -0.74 46.98 -7.12
C PHE A 569 0.65 46.36 -6.85
N GLU A 570 1.57 47.14 -6.28
CA GLU A 570 2.95 46.72 -6.00
C GLU A 570 3.05 45.54 -5.00
N VAL A 571 1.99 45.25 -4.21
CA VAL A 571 1.95 44.10 -3.27
C VAL A 571 1.27 42.85 -3.83
N LEU A 572 0.76 42.90 -5.07
CA LEU A 572 0.13 41.74 -5.69
C LEU A 572 1.17 40.67 -6.07
N SER A 573 0.86 39.40 -5.80
CA SER A 573 1.67 38.27 -6.27
C SER A 573 1.43 38.02 -7.76
N LEU A 574 2.25 38.65 -8.61
CA LEU A 574 2.15 38.51 -10.06
C LEU A 574 2.75 37.20 -10.60
N GLU A 575 3.71 36.61 -9.88
CA GLU A 575 4.48 35.45 -10.32
C GLU A 575 4.20 34.23 -9.43
N PRO A 576 4.33 32.99 -9.97
CA PRO A 576 4.18 31.77 -9.18
C PRO A 576 5.31 31.59 -8.16
N SER A 577 5.09 30.75 -7.15
CA SER A 577 6.00 30.49 -6.02
C SER A 577 7.31 29.84 -6.43
N SER A 578 7.21 28.95 -7.42
CA SER A 578 8.21 27.99 -7.81
C SER A 578 8.10 27.75 -9.30
N PHE A 579 9.21 27.39 -9.92
CA PHE A 579 9.28 27.04 -11.33
C PHE A 579 10.32 25.93 -11.49
N ASP A 580 10.01 24.95 -12.34
CA ASP A 580 10.85 23.78 -12.59
C ASP A 580 11.25 23.74 -14.07
N GLY A 581 12.41 23.14 -14.35
CA GLY A 581 12.92 22.95 -15.70
C GLY A 581 13.46 21.53 -15.88
N THR A 582 13.08 20.86 -16.97
CA THR A 582 13.65 19.55 -17.32
C THR A 582 14.85 19.76 -18.22
N GLY A 583 16.06 19.55 -17.69
CA GLY A 583 17.33 19.69 -18.42
C GLY A 583 17.86 21.12 -18.54
N SER A 584 16.99 22.14 -18.55
CA SER A 584 17.36 23.58 -18.54
C SER A 584 16.29 24.40 -17.82
N LEU A 585 16.71 25.43 -17.07
CA LEU A 585 15.81 26.38 -16.40
C LEU A 585 15.48 27.59 -17.28
N ILE A 586 16.21 27.79 -18.38
CA ILE A 586 16.05 28.91 -19.32
C ILE A 586 14.59 29.05 -19.80
N PRO A 587 13.90 27.97 -20.25
CA PRO A 587 12.50 28.10 -20.71
C PRO A 587 11.55 28.60 -19.62
N ALA A 588 11.71 28.11 -18.39
CA ALA A 588 10.86 28.49 -17.26
C ALA A 588 11.07 29.97 -16.85
N ILE A 589 12.32 30.45 -16.89
CA ILE A 589 12.63 31.87 -16.66
C ILE A 589 12.06 32.74 -17.78
N GLN A 590 12.14 32.29 -19.04
CA GLN A 590 11.58 33.01 -20.18
C GLN A 590 10.05 33.16 -20.10
N GLU A 591 9.33 32.11 -19.68
CA GLU A 591 7.88 32.16 -19.48
C GLU A 591 7.46 33.24 -18.47
N ARG A 592 8.26 33.50 -17.43
CA ARG A 592 8.02 34.58 -16.46
C ARG A 592 8.14 35.96 -17.12
N ILE A 593 9.16 36.17 -17.95
CA ILE A 593 9.34 37.41 -18.72
C ILE A 593 8.17 37.60 -19.68
N ASP A 594 7.77 36.56 -20.40
CA ASP A 594 6.68 36.60 -21.37
C ASP A 594 5.35 36.93 -20.68
N PHE A 595 5.09 36.33 -19.51
CA PHE A 595 3.91 36.63 -18.71
C PHE A 595 3.85 38.11 -18.29
N LEU A 596 4.91 38.63 -17.65
CA LEU A 596 4.94 40.03 -17.21
C LEU A 596 4.86 41.00 -18.39
N SER A 597 5.56 40.69 -19.49
CA SER A 597 5.51 41.48 -20.73
C SER A 597 4.09 41.53 -21.29
N SER A 598 3.33 40.44 -21.16
CA SER A 598 1.93 40.38 -21.61
C SER A 598 0.98 41.29 -20.83
N LEU A 599 1.37 41.78 -19.64
CA LEU A 599 0.59 42.69 -18.80
C LEU A 599 0.84 44.17 -19.13
N LEU A 600 1.95 44.50 -19.79
CA LEU A 600 2.30 45.89 -20.14
C LEU A 600 1.22 46.64 -20.95
N PRO A 601 0.50 46.01 -21.90
CA PRO A 601 -0.61 46.66 -22.60
C PRO A 601 -1.75 47.09 -21.66
N SER A 602 -1.96 46.35 -20.57
CA SER A 602 -3.06 46.54 -19.61
C SER A 602 -2.79 47.66 -18.61
N VAL A 603 -1.53 48.09 -18.47
CA VAL A 603 -1.10 49.25 -17.66
C VAL A 603 -0.67 50.42 -18.56
N SER A 604 -1.53 50.75 -19.54
CA SER A 604 -1.29 51.86 -20.48
C SER A 604 -1.98 53.15 -20.03
N GLY A 605 -1.29 54.28 -20.25
CA GLY A 605 -1.80 55.62 -19.91
C GLY A 605 -1.16 56.25 -18.67
N LEU A 606 -1.34 57.56 -18.52
CA LEU A 606 -0.64 58.37 -17.51
C LEU A 606 -0.91 57.90 -16.07
N LYS A 607 -2.10 57.37 -15.79
CA LYS A 607 -2.49 56.94 -14.44
C LYS A 607 -1.81 55.64 -13.99
N TYR A 608 -1.32 54.80 -14.91
CA TYR A 608 -0.66 53.53 -14.59
C TYR A 608 0.88 53.57 -14.70
N LEU A 609 1.49 54.76 -14.77
CA LEU A 609 2.93 54.90 -14.99
C LEU A 609 3.77 54.18 -13.93
N ARG A 610 3.34 54.20 -12.66
CA ARG A 610 4.04 53.51 -11.56
C ARG A 610 3.93 52.00 -11.66
N GLN A 611 2.74 51.49 -11.97
CA GLN A 611 2.48 50.06 -12.19
C GLN A 611 3.28 49.55 -13.38
N LYS A 612 3.32 50.30 -14.48
CA LYS A 612 4.15 49.99 -15.65
C LYS A 612 5.64 49.92 -15.28
N ASN A 613 6.16 50.93 -14.59
CA ASN A 613 7.55 50.95 -14.15
C ASN A 613 7.88 49.78 -13.19
N TYR A 614 6.94 49.38 -12.33
CA TYR A 614 7.11 48.21 -11.45
C TYR A 614 7.25 46.90 -12.26
N ILE A 615 6.39 46.70 -13.27
CA ILE A 615 6.47 45.52 -14.16
C ILE A 615 7.78 45.53 -14.95
N GLU A 616 8.17 46.67 -15.53
CA GLU A 616 9.42 46.81 -16.29
C GLU A 616 10.64 46.48 -15.43
N LYS A 617 10.68 46.98 -14.19
CA LYS A 617 11.77 46.67 -13.24
C LYS A 617 11.85 45.17 -12.92
N LYS A 618 10.71 44.51 -12.69
CA LYS A 618 10.68 43.04 -12.48
C LYS A 618 11.19 42.29 -13.71
N ILE A 619 10.80 42.70 -14.92
CA ILE A 619 11.31 42.11 -16.17
C ILE A 619 12.84 42.26 -16.26
N GLU A 620 13.40 43.41 -15.90
CA GLU A 620 14.85 43.62 -15.89
C GLU A 620 15.57 42.76 -14.85
N GLU A 621 14.96 42.54 -13.68
CA GLU A 621 15.47 41.61 -12.66
C GLU A 621 15.54 40.18 -13.20
N ILE A 622 14.47 39.69 -13.82
CA ILE A 622 14.40 38.32 -14.35
C ILE A 622 15.30 38.15 -15.58
N ARG A 623 15.49 39.19 -16.41
CA ARG A 623 16.45 39.14 -17.53
C ARG A 623 17.90 38.97 -17.06
N ARG A 624 18.26 39.54 -15.91
CA ARG A 624 19.58 39.30 -15.30
C ARG A 624 19.72 37.86 -14.81
N GLU A 625 18.67 37.33 -14.17
CA GLU A 625 18.59 35.92 -13.75
C GLU A 625 18.75 34.97 -14.95
N LEU A 626 18.08 35.27 -16.06
CA LEU A 626 18.19 34.51 -17.33
C LEU A 626 19.62 34.48 -17.85
N TYR A 627 20.28 35.65 -17.92
CA TYR A 627 21.67 35.76 -18.39
C TYR A 627 22.66 35.01 -17.49
N GLU A 628 22.49 35.07 -16.17
CA GLU A 628 23.31 34.32 -15.22
C GLU A 628 23.11 32.80 -15.39
N GLN A 629 21.88 32.36 -15.64
CA GLN A 629 21.56 30.96 -15.88
C GLN A 629 22.10 30.45 -17.22
N GLU A 630 22.05 31.26 -18.29
CA GLU A 630 22.67 30.96 -19.59
C GLU A 630 24.18 30.73 -19.46
N ILE A 631 24.88 31.59 -18.71
CA ILE A 631 26.32 31.42 -18.44
C ILE A 631 26.58 30.13 -17.67
N ARG A 632 25.78 29.84 -16.64
CA ARG A 632 25.92 28.64 -15.81
C ARG A 632 25.79 27.37 -16.66
N GLU A 633 24.72 27.26 -17.45
CA GLU A 633 24.47 26.10 -18.31
C GLU A 633 25.57 25.94 -19.39
N LEU A 634 26.10 27.05 -19.93
CA LEU A 634 27.23 27.01 -20.87
C LEU A 634 28.54 26.54 -20.22
N LEU A 635 28.85 26.98 -18.99
CA LEU A 635 30.04 26.54 -18.25
C LEU A 635 29.96 25.06 -17.85
N GLU A 636 28.76 24.58 -17.51
CA GLU A 636 28.51 23.16 -17.26
C GLU A 636 28.69 22.34 -18.53
N ALA A 637 28.22 22.83 -19.68
CA ALA A 637 28.43 22.17 -20.98
C ALA A 637 29.90 22.15 -21.41
N TRP A 638 30.71 23.14 -21.04
CA TRP A 638 32.12 23.25 -21.44
C TRP A 638 33.08 22.41 -20.59
N ASN A 639 32.68 22.04 -19.37
CA ASN A 639 33.45 21.16 -18.48
C ASN A 639 33.14 19.66 -18.69
N ASN A 640 32.27 19.33 -19.66
CA ASN A 640 31.98 17.98 -20.16
C ASN A 640 32.74 17.73 -21.48
#